data_AF-A0A369HD17-F1
#
_entry.id   AF-A0A369HD17-F1
#
_cell.length_a   1.000
_cell.length_b   1.000
_cell.length_c   1.000
_cell.angle_alpha   90.00
_cell.angle_beta   90.00
_cell.angle_gamma   90.00
#
_symmetry.space_group_name_H-M   'P 1'
#
loop_
_entity.id
_entity.type
_entity.pdbx_description
1 polymer ?
#
loop_
_entity_poly.entity_id
_entity_poly.type
_entity_poly.pdbx_seq_one_letter_code
_entity_poly.pdbx_strand_id
1 'polypeptide(L)'
;MPRKESAAQGNRRRQGAEASKKNTQRARKKPPQPPPTKSNDSSAERALSAAALAQLDRENARNSRKVQGRKRPAKRQPEAPHPPPPPPPQPRPSIPRPPPPSPKATKHRHDVHHRVGKKHKAKRVASGAAMEEGRAKRLLGDGSEDSFEKFDSHRRRRILLGCSVVVVIVIIIVAVVVSKNKAGGDSGLDGKDRDSIPAQRRNTYLDPWSWQTTTDFNVTFTEDTVGDLPVMGLFTEWDDSARANDQVPPLNEAWGSYGKRPARGVNLGGWLTLEPFITPSLFRQDGIVDEWSLCRRLGSSTAGKTLEEHYATFVTEDTFKAMAAAGLDHVRIPFSYWAVEVYDGDPYVFRTSWRYLLRGIEWARRHGLRVNLDLHGLPGSQNGWNHSGRSGAIGWLNGTDGALNGRRSLEIHDRLSRFFAQARYRNVITHYGLVNEPKMTFLAVNDVVSWTRSAYETVRRNGVGALVVFGDGFMGLEKWKGLMPSDMLLDVHQYLIFNENQIDFSHQRKVQYACSGWTQQADLSMDPNRGHGPTVFAEWSQADTDCARFLTGVGWGNRWEGTYDSGDKSTSVLTPRCPARDASCSCAAANEADASRMAAPYRRFLQLFAEAQMHSFERGWGWWYWTWKTESAPLWSYEAGLRAGILPRLAYRRDFNCDSDVPDFAHDGLPETY
;
A
#
# COMPACT_ATOMS: atom_id res chain seq x y z
N MET A 1 -72.81 4.67 -5.08
CA MET A 1 -73.15 4.39 -3.66
C MET A 1 -72.10 3.45 -3.07
N PRO A 2 -71.85 3.41 -1.73
CA PRO A 2 -72.38 4.27 -0.67
C PRO A 2 -71.34 5.15 0.09
N ARG A 3 -70.50 4.62 1.01
CA ARG A 3 -69.92 5.34 2.18
C ARG A 3 -68.64 4.70 2.77
N LYS A 4 -67.89 5.26 3.75
CA LYS A 4 -68.00 6.49 4.60
C LYS A 4 -66.76 7.42 4.40
N GLU A 5 -66.55 8.65 4.94
CA GLU A 5 -66.87 9.39 6.21
C GLU A 5 -66.09 8.93 7.47
N SER A 6 -65.66 9.78 8.42
CA SER A 6 -65.89 11.22 8.65
C SER A 6 -64.64 11.94 9.19
N ALA A 7 -64.58 13.26 9.07
CA ALA A 7 -63.61 14.13 9.74
C ALA A 7 -64.23 14.89 10.93
N ALA A 8 -63.41 15.43 11.83
CA ALA A 8 -63.82 16.46 12.78
C ALA A 8 -62.64 17.33 13.25
N GLN A 9 -62.81 18.66 13.24
CA GLN A 9 -61.98 19.60 13.98
C GLN A 9 -62.77 20.10 15.20
N GLY A 10 -62.08 20.44 16.31
CA GLY A 10 -62.69 21.02 17.51
C GLY A 10 -61.66 21.87 18.28
N ASN A 11 -62.07 23.02 18.83
CA ASN A 11 -61.14 24.08 19.28
C ASN A 11 -61.64 24.78 20.56
N ARG A 12 -60.72 25.42 21.30
CA ARG A 12 -60.87 26.50 22.32
C ARG A 12 -60.90 26.16 23.83
N ARG A 13 -59.80 26.58 24.49
CA ARG A 13 -59.70 27.54 25.63
C ARG A 13 -60.29 27.25 27.06
N ARG A 14 -59.37 27.38 28.05
CA ARG A 14 -59.31 28.37 29.18
C ARG A 14 -59.49 27.94 30.66
N GLN A 15 -58.47 28.33 31.46
CA GLN A 15 -58.47 28.95 32.83
C GLN A 15 -58.50 28.09 34.13
N GLY A 16 -57.86 28.66 35.19
CA GLY A 16 -57.51 28.07 36.51
C GLY A 16 -56.00 27.70 36.58
N ALA A 17 -55.06 28.31 37.34
CA ALA A 17 -55.01 28.91 38.70
C ALA A 17 -55.09 27.86 39.82
N GLU A 18 -54.25 27.79 40.87
CA GLU A 18 -53.19 28.62 41.51
C GLU A 18 -52.04 27.72 42.08
N ALA A 19 -51.11 28.13 42.96
CA ALA A 19 -50.04 29.15 42.90
C ALA A 19 -49.15 29.12 44.19
N SER A 20 -47.81 29.19 44.09
CA SER A 20 -46.87 29.54 45.19
C SER A 20 -45.50 29.91 44.58
N LYS A 21 -44.80 31.05 44.83
CA LYS A 21 -44.35 31.76 46.07
C LYS A 21 -43.35 30.91 46.88
N LYS A 22 -42.15 31.35 47.29
CA LYS A 22 -41.34 32.62 47.18
C LYS A 22 -39.92 32.24 46.65
N ASN A 23 -38.85 33.07 46.52
CA ASN A 23 -38.53 34.45 46.92
C ASN A 23 -37.48 35.08 45.95
N THR A 24 -36.98 36.30 46.24
CA THR A 24 -35.85 36.97 45.51
C THR A 24 -35.00 37.85 46.44
N GLN A 25 -33.72 38.12 46.12
CA GLN A 25 -33.03 39.37 46.52
C GLN A 25 -31.86 39.74 45.58
N ARG A 26 -31.37 41.01 45.64
CA ARG A 26 -30.67 41.69 44.51
C ARG A 26 -29.95 43.01 44.90
N ALA A 27 -28.68 43.19 44.49
CA ALA A 27 -27.95 44.49 44.39
C ALA A 27 -26.85 44.36 43.29
N ARG A 28 -26.55 45.27 42.33
CA ARG A 28 -26.28 46.75 42.27
C ARG A 28 -24.83 47.11 42.70
N LYS A 29 -23.90 47.37 41.75
CA LYS A 29 -23.47 48.69 41.12
C LYS A 29 -22.47 49.50 41.99
N LYS A 30 -21.39 50.18 41.51
CA LYS A 30 -20.71 50.32 40.17
C LYS A 30 -19.18 50.74 40.35
N PRO A 31 -18.43 51.55 39.54
CA PRO A 31 -17.01 51.29 39.15
C PRO A 31 -15.94 52.32 39.68
N PRO A 32 -14.66 52.29 39.22
CA PRO A 32 -14.20 53.23 38.16
C PRO A 32 -13.04 52.81 37.19
N GLN A 33 -13.07 53.48 36.01
CA GLN A 33 -12.15 53.82 34.89
C GLN A 33 -10.65 53.32 34.67
N PRO A 34 -10.05 53.59 33.44
CA PRO A 34 -8.79 52.99 32.90
C PRO A 34 -7.74 54.08 32.45
N PRO A 35 -6.83 53.87 31.44
CA PRO A 35 -5.90 52.80 31.03
C PRO A 35 -4.40 53.24 31.19
N PRO A 36 -3.38 52.60 30.56
CA PRO A 36 -2.90 53.05 29.23
C PRO A 36 -2.27 51.94 28.32
N THR A 37 -1.68 52.30 27.18
CA THR A 37 -1.03 51.41 26.18
C THR A 37 0.42 51.78 25.88
N LYS A 38 1.32 50.78 25.66
CA LYS A 38 2.31 50.70 24.53
C LYS A 38 3.39 49.59 24.67
N SER A 39 3.81 49.10 23.48
CA SER A 39 5.14 48.58 23.05
C SER A 39 5.89 47.40 23.74
N ASN A 40 6.09 46.36 22.91
CA ASN A 40 7.33 45.61 22.61
C ASN A 40 8.02 44.63 23.58
N ASP A 41 8.14 43.40 23.04
CA ASP A 41 9.33 42.53 22.96
C ASP A 41 9.82 41.61 24.10
N SER A 42 10.34 40.48 23.60
CA SER A 42 11.27 39.51 24.20
C SER A 42 10.75 38.39 25.11
N SER A 43 11.39 37.23 24.94
CA SER A 43 11.17 35.93 25.55
C SER A 43 11.85 35.77 26.91
N ALA A 44 11.22 35.02 27.84
CA ALA A 44 11.97 34.26 28.84
C ALA A 44 11.18 33.04 29.40
N GLU A 45 11.96 32.04 29.78
CA GLU A 45 11.60 30.73 30.32
C GLU A 45 10.86 30.78 31.67
N ARG A 46 10.06 29.75 31.97
CA ARG A 46 9.55 29.52 33.33
C ARG A 46 10.58 28.75 34.15
N ALA A 47 11.34 29.45 34.99
CA ALA A 47 12.28 28.83 35.91
C ALA A 47 11.58 27.87 36.91
N LEU A 48 12.17 26.69 37.13
CA LEU A 48 11.78 25.78 38.19
C LEU A 48 12.27 26.28 39.56
N SER A 49 11.54 25.98 40.63
CA SER A 49 11.90 26.43 41.98
C SER A 49 13.17 25.76 42.49
N ALA A 50 13.90 26.44 43.39
CA ALA A 50 15.15 25.93 43.96
C ALA A 50 14.98 24.57 44.69
N ALA A 51 13.79 24.28 45.21
CA ALA A 51 13.45 22.99 45.81
C ALA A 51 13.41 21.84 44.77
N ALA A 52 12.92 22.12 43.56
CA ALA A 52 12.89 21.15 42.46
C ALA A 52 14.30 20.88 41.90
N LEU A 53 15.11 21.92 41.71
CA LEU A 53 16.54 21.80 41.36
C LEU A 53 17.30 20.93 42.38
N ALA A 54 17.16 21.25 43.67
CA ALA A 54 17.78 20.46 44.73
C ALA A 54 17.28 19.01 44.80
N GLN A 55 16.09 18.68 44.29
CA GLN A 55 15.64 17.29 44.14
C GLN A 55 16.27 16.61 42.93
N LEU A 56 16.30 17.28 41.78
CA LEU A 56 16.91 16.79 40.54
C LEU A 56 18.40 16.46 40.71
N ASP A 57 19.15 17.33 41.41
CA ASP A 57 20.57 17.11 41.71
C ASP A 57 20.79 15.88 42.61
N ARG A 58 19.88 15.62 43.57
CA ARG A 58 19.95 14.43 44.43
C ARG A 58 19.65 13.13 43.67
N GLU A 59 18.86 13.18 42.60
CA GLU A 59 18.63 12.03 41.71
C GLU A 59 19.78 11.84 40.71
N ASN A 60 20.33 12.91 40.14
CA ASN A 60 21.53 12.89 39.31
C ASN A 60 22.77 12.38 40.07
N ALA A 61 22.92 12.76 41.35
CA ALA A 61 23.96 12.23 42.24
C ALA A 61 23.78 10.74 42.60
N ARG A 62 22.55 10.20 42.52
CA ARG A 62 22.27 8.76 42.69
C ARG A 62 22.54 7.97 41.41
N ASN A 63 22.18 8.51 40.25
CA ASN A 63 22.39 7.83 38.96
C ASN A 63 23.87 7.81 38.53
N SER A 64 24.60 8.91 38.70
CA SER A 64 26.04 8.95 38.41
C SER A 64 26.86 7.91 39.20
N ARG A 65 26.50 7.65 40.47
CA ARG A 65 27.12 6.60 41.30
C ARG A 65 26.86 5.17 40.83
N LYS A 66 25.83 4.91 40.00
CA LYS A 66 25.61 3.59 39.38
C LYS A 66 26.45 3.35 38.12
N VAL A 67 26.96 4.40 37.47
CA VAL A 67 27.65 4.30 36.17
C VAL A 67 29.17 4.19 36.31
N GLN A 68 29.77 4.76 37.37
CA GLN A 68 31.23 4.74 37.58
C GLN A 68 31.82 3.38 38.02
N GLY A 69 31.03 2.30 38.02
CA GLY A 69 31.45 0.97 38.47
C GLY A 69 32.38 0.19 37.51
N ARG A 70 32.74 0.72 36.33
CA ARG A 70 33.66 0.07 35.38
C ARG A 70 34.61 1.05 34.67
N LYS A 71 35.89 0.66 34.59
CA LYS A 71 37.04 1.26 33.86
C LYS A 71 37.76 2.46 34.52
N ARG A 72 38.91 2.20 35.17
CA ARG A 72 40.19 2.93 35.00
C ARG A 72 41.39 2.03 35.42
N PRO A 73 42.66 2.29 35.01
CA PRO A 73 43.64 1.21 34.82
C PRO A 73 44.93 1.20 35.68
N ALA A 74 45.49 0.00 35.80
CA ALA A 74 46.93 -0.38 35.79
C ALA A 74 47.97 0.19 36.79
N LYS A 75 48.63 -0.73 37.51
CA LYS A 75 50.08 -0.72 37.84
C LYS A 75 50.62 -2.17 37.82
N ARG A 76 51.93 -2.36 37.61
CA ARG A 76 52.62 -3.67 37.44
C ARG A 76 53.45 -4.06 38.68
N GLN A 77 53.48 -5.37 39.00
CA GLN A 77 54.63 -6.21 39.41
C GLN A 77 54.12 -7.50 40.09
N PRO A 78 54.90 -8.61 40.13
CA PRO A 78 55.66 -9.26 39.06
C PRO A 78 55.10 -10.67 38.75
N GLU A 79 55.70 -11.42 37.82
CA GLU A 79 55.22 -12.75 37.40
C GLU A 79 55.69 -13.93 38.27
N ALA A 80 54.87 -14.98 38.31
CA ALA A 80 55.26 -16.35 38.61
C ALA A 80 54.60 -17.29 37.57
N PRO A 81 55.28 -18.34 37.07
CA PRO A 81 54.87 -19.03 35.85
C PRO A 81 53.78 -20.09 36.06
N HIS A 82 52.83 -20.15 35.12
CA HIS A 82 51.81 -21.20 35.02
C HIS A 82 51.74 -21.78 33.59
N PRO A 83 51.24 -23.01 33.42
CA PRO A 83 51.72 -23.93 32.37
C PRO A 83 51.16 -23.67 30.95
N PRO A 84 51.83 -24.19 29.91
CA PRO A 84 51.36 -24.07 28.53
C PRO A 84 50.00 -24.77 28.28
N PRO A 85 49.21 -24.29 27.30
CA PRO A 85 47.93 -24.87 26.96
C PRO A 85 48.07 -26.27 26.30
N PRO A 86 47.03 -27.12 26.38
CA PRO A 86 47.05 -28.44 25.76
C PRO A 86 47.06 -28.35 24.22
N PRO A 87 47.69 -29.32 23.52
CA PRO A 87 47.74 -29.35 22.06
C PRO A 87 46.37 -29.66 21.43
N PRO A 88 46.15 -29.29 20.16
CA PRO A 88 44.92 -29.60 19.43
C PRO A 88 44.71 -31.12 19.24
N PRO A 89 43.46 -31.59 19.12
CA PRO A 89 43.15 -33.01 19.02
C PRO A 89 43.67 -33.62 17.71
N GLN A 90 44.41 -34.72 17.81
CA GLN A 90 44.90 -35.47 16.65
C GLN A 90 43.75 -36.20 15.91
N PRO A 91 43.86 -36.41 14.58
CA PRO A 91 42.88 -37.17 13.81
C PRO A 91 42.83 -38.63 14.26
N ARG A 92 41.62 -39.19 14.40
CA ARG A 92 41.42 -40.61 14.71
C ARG A 92 41.69 -41.47 13.47
N PRO A 93 42.29 -42.67 13.61
CA PRO A 93 42.49 -43.58 12.48
C PRO A 93 41.15 -44.08 11.92
N SER A 94 41.13 -44.32 10.61
CA SER A 94 39.95 -44.80 9.87
C SER A 94 39.70 -46.29 10.11
N ILE A 95 38.58 -46.62 10.75
CA ILE A 95 38.09 -48.00 10.86
C ILE A 95 37.34 -48.35 9.55
N PRO A 96 37.72 -49.42 8.82
CA PRO A 96 36.99 -49.85 7.62
C PRO A 96 35.55 -50.25 7.93
N ARG A 97 34.60 -49.87 7.06
CA ARG A 97 33.23 -50.40 7.12
C ARG A 97 33.17 -51.79 6.47
N PRO A 98 32.48 -52.78 7.05
CA PRO A 98 32.16 -54.02 6.35
C PRO A 98 31.16 -53.75 5.20
N PRO A 99 31.16 -54.57 4.13
CA PRO A 99 30.26 -54.41 2.99
C PRO A 99 28.80 -54.79 3.33
N PRO A 100 27.81 -54.24 2.60
CA PRO A 100 26.40 -54.56 2.82
C PRO A 100 26.01 -55.94 2.25
N PRO A 101 25.12 -56.70 2.90
CA PRO A 101 24.60 -57.95 2.36
C PRO A 101 23.55 -57.71 1.26
N SER A 102 23.56 -58.57 0.24
CA SER A 102 22.61 -58.60 -0.88
C SER A 102 21.32 -59.39 -0.55
N PRO A 103 20.21 -59.22 -1.29
CA PRO A 103 18.86 -59.46 -0.77
C PRO A 103 18.38 -60.92 -0.85
N LYS A 104 17.41 -61.26 0.01
CA LYS A 104 16.57 -62.47 -0.10
C LYS A 104 15.09 -62.15 0.13
N ALA A 105 14.22 -63.03 -0.37
CA ALA A 105 12.84 -62.69 -0.71
C ALA A 105 11.78 -62.95 0.39
N THR A 106 10.73 -62.12 0.33
CA THR A 106 9.30 -62.37 0.66
C THR A 106 8.91 -63.47 1.66
N LYS A 107 8.06 -63.08 2.63
CA LYS A 107 6.70 -63.66 2.77
C LYS A 107 5.76 -62.74 3.57
N HIS A 108 4.46 -62.83 3.30
CA HIS A 108 3.41 -62.08 4.00
C HIS A 108 3.10 -62.67 5.38
N ARG A 109 2.70 -61.80 6.32
CA ARG A 109 1.48 -62.02 7.12
C ARG A 109 0.82 -60.69 7.47
N HIS A 110 -0.48 -60.74 7.70
CA HIS A 110 -1.26 -59.60 8.18
C HIS A 110 -1.07 -59.47 9.70
N ASP A 111 -1.11 -58.24 10.20
CA ASP A 111 -1.80 -57.94 11.44
C ASP A 111 -2.32 -56.49 11.41
N VAL A 112 -3.39 -56.24 12.16
CA VAL A 112 -4.08 -54.94 12.24
C VAL A 112 -3.67 -54.27 13.55
N HIS A 113 -3.35 -52.97 13.52
CA HIS A 113 -3.87 -51.93 14.44
C HIS A 113 -3.15 -50.56 14.30
N HIS A 114 -3.85 -49.49 14.71
CA HIS A 114 -3.37 -48.12 15.00
C HIS A 114 -2.43 -47.41 14.01
N ARG A 115 -3.02 -46.61 13.10
CA ARG A 115 -2.32 -45.48 12.44
C ARG A 115 -2.03 -44.36 13.45
N VAL A 116 -0.82 -44.34 14.01
CA VAL A 116 -0.27 -43.13 14.66
C VAL A 116 0.10 -42.12 13.56
N GLY A 117 -0.37 -40.87 13.69
CA GLY A 117 -0.17 -39.84 12.67
C GLY A 117 1.30 -39.45 12.49
N LYS A 118 1.83 -39.61 11.27
CA LYS A 118 3.15 -39.06 10.91
C LYS A 118 3.04 -37.53 10.87
N LYS A 119 3.68 -36.85 11.83
CA LYS A 119 3.87 -35.39 11.78
C LYS A 119 4.67 -35.02 10.52
N HIS A 120 4.01 -34.44 9.53
CA HIS A 120 4.70 -33.74 8.46
C HIS A 120 5.51 -32.61 9.09
N LYS A 121 6.82 -32.56 8.83
CA LYS A 121 7.62 -31.37 9.15
C LYS A 121 7.07 -30.23 8.31
N ALA A 122 6.55 -29.18 8.95
CA ALA A 122 6.16 -27.97 8.24
C ALA A 122 7.37 -27.42 7.48
N LYS A 123 7.28 -27.38 6.14
CA LYS A 123 8.15 -26.48 5.37
C LYS A 123 7.76 -25.07 5.78
N ARG A 124 8.71 -24.29 6.31
CA ARG A 124 8.48 -22.87 6.54
C ARG A 124 8.23 -22.20 5.19
N VAL A 125 7.03 -21.69 4.99
CA VAL A 125 6.74 -20.74 3.92
C VAL A 125 7.19 -19.39 4.46
N ALA A 126 8.33 -18.90 3.98
CA ALA A 126 8.77 -17.55 4.31
C ALA A 126 7.97 -16.54 3.48
N SER A 127 7.68 -15.39 4.07
CA SER A 127 7.22 -14.18 3.37
C SER A 127 8.24 -13.70 2.33
N GLY A 128 7.74 -13.03 1.29
CA GLY A 128 8.46 -12.72 0.05
C GLY A 128 9.85 -12.10 0.24
N ALA A 129 9.93 -10.91 0.84
CA ALA A 129 11.09 -10.00 0.73
C ALA A 129 12.48 -10.63 0.93
N ALA A 130 12.64 -11.57 1.88
CA ALA A 130 13.93 -12.23 2.12
C ALA A 130 14.39 -13.17 0.99
N MET A 131 13.46 -13.60 0.13
CA MET A 131 13.72 -14.39 -1.09
C MET A 131 13.56 -13.55 -2.38
N GLU A 132 12.81 -12.45 -2.33
CA GLU A 132 12.64 -11.51 -3.45
C GLU A 132 13.89 -10.65 -3.69
N GLU A 133 14.65 -10.40 -2.63
CA GLU A 133 15.97 -9.74 -2.65
C GLU A 133 17.14 -10.74 -2.81
N GLY A 134 16.90 -12.02 -3.13
CA GLY A 134 17.96 -13.04 -3.28
C GLY A 134 18.74 -13.41 -2.01
N ARG A 135 18.37 -12.82 -0.86
CA ARG A 135 19.09 -12.88 0.43
C ARG A 135 19.12 -14.25 1.12
N ALA A 136 18.57 -15.30 0.51
CA ALA A 136 18.59 -16.68 1.01
C ALA A 136 19.99 -17.20 1.38
N LYS A 137 21.06 -16.70 0.73
CA LYS A 137 22.46 -17.06 1.05
C LYS A 137 22.97 -16.49 2.38
N ARG A 138 22.39 -15.39 2.90
CA ARG A 138 22.95 -14.63 4.05
C ARG A 138 22.77 -15.27 5.43
N LEU A 139 22.28 -16.51 5.50
CA LEU A 139 22.24 -17.34 6.72
C LEU A 139 23.47 -18.25 6.90
N LEU A 140 24.43 -18.21 5.97
CA LEU A 140 25.75 -18.83 6.10
C LEU A 140 26.80 -17.74 5.82
N GLY A 141 27.88 -17.72 6.62
CA GLY A 141 28.73 -16.54 6.77
C GLY A 141 30.14 -16.66 6.20
N ASP A 142 30.64 -15.48 5.81
CA ASP A 142 32.04 -15.04 5.73
C ASP A 142 32.95 -15.60 4.61
N GLY A 143 33.96 -14.80 4.25
CA GLY A 143 34.87 -14.99 3.11
C GLY A 143 35.03 -13.70 2.28
N SER A 144 36.26 -13.27 2.01
CA SER A 144 36.61 -11.88 1.67
C SER A 144 37.44 -11.68 0.39
N GLU A 145 37.80 -10.41 0.14
CA GLU A 145 38.85 -9.85 -0.73
C GLU A 145 38.53 -9.50 -2.20
N ASP A 146 39.37 -8.60 -2.72
CA ASP A 146 39.06 -7.58 -3.73
C ASP A 146 39.71 -7.82 -5.10
N SER A 147 39.21 -7.13 -6.15
CA SER A 147 40.00 -6.14 -6.92
C SER A 147 39.22 -5.53 -8.10
N PHE A 148 39.78 -4.45 -8.66
CA PHE A 148 39.19 -3.62 -9.73
C PHE A 148 39.56 -4.13 -11.14
N GLU A 149 38.73 -3.82 -12.14
CA GLU A 149 39.19 -2.96 -13.25
C GLU A 149 38.04 -2.21 -13.98
N LYS A 150 38.35 -1.46 -15.04
CA LYS A 150 37.52 -0.35 -15.57
C LYS A 150 36.82 -0.64 -16.91
N PHE A 151 35.82 0.19 -17.21
CA PHE A 151 35.19 0.37 -18.52
C PHE A 151 36.19 0.74 -19.63
N ASP A 152 35.85 0.35 -20.86
CA ASP A 152 36.08 1.17 -22.07
C ASP A 152 34.83 1.11 -23.00
N SER A 153 34.83 1.85 -24.10
CA SER A 153 33.63 2.47 -24.68
C SER A 153 33.44 2.29 -26.20
N HIS A 154 32.32 2.81 -26.70
CA HIS A 154 32.03 3.17 -28.09
C HIS A 154 31.85 2.08 -29.16
N ARG A 155 30.58 1.73 -29.44
CA ARG A 155 29.93 1.75 -30.78
C ARG A 155 28.43 1.39 -30.63
N ARG A 156 27.46 1.89 -31.41
CA ARG A 156 27.41 2.73 -32.62
C ARG A 156 26.22 3.72 -32.56
N ARG A 157 26.44 5.02 -32.81
CA ARG A 157 25.38 5.92 -33.33
C ARG A 157 25.27 5.72 -34.85
N ARG A 158 24.12 5.27 -35.39
CA ARG A 158 23.64 5.63 -36.76
C ARG A 158 22.23 5.17 -37.19
N ILE A 159 21.29 4.89 -36.25
CA ILE A 159 19.88 4.60 -36.58
C ILE A 159 18.94 5.55 -35.82
N LEU A 160 19.13 6.87 -36.00
CA LEU A 160 18.46 7.91 -35.19
C LEU A 160 17.92 9.12 -35.98
N LEU A 161 17.80 9.02 -37.31
CA LEU A 161 17.24 10.09 -38.16
C LEU A 161 15.90 9.74 -38.81
N GLY A 162 15.63 8.47 -39.13
CA GLY A 162 14.35 8.06 -39.75
C GLY A 162 13.17 8.07 -38.78
N CYS A 163 13.31 7.42 -37.62
CA CYS A 163 12.24 7.30 -36.63
C CYS A 163 11.76 8.65 -36.10
N SER A 164 12.66 9.63 -35.99
CA SER A 164 12.42 10.96 -35.44
C SER A 164 11.32 11.73 -36.20
N VAL A 165 11.27 11.59 -37.53
CA VAL A 165 10.25 12.27 -38.36
C VAL A 165 8.86 11.63 -38.17
N VAL A 166 8.80 10.29 -38.11
CA VAL A 166 7.54 9.56 -37.86
C VAL A 166 6.99 9.87 -36.47
N VAL A 167 7.86 9.93 -35.45
CA VAL A 167 7.47 10.32 -34.09
C VAL A 167 6.95 11.76 -34.03
N VAL A 168 7.58 12.71 -34.74
CA VAL A 168 7.07 14.09 -34.83
C VAL A 168 5.71 14.16 -35.51
N ILE A 169 5.47 13.38 -36.58
CA ILE A 169 4.16 13.34 -37.25
C ILE A 169 3.08 12.76 -36.30
N VAL A 170 3.38 11.69 -35.55
CA VAL A 170 2.47 11.14 -34.54
C VAL A 170 2.20 12.15 -33.42
N ILE A 171 3.22 12.86 -32.94
CA ILE A 171 3.06 13.93 -31.95
C ILE A 171 2.16 15.05 -32.48
N ILE A 172 2.31 15.46 -33.74
CA ILE A 172 1.44 16.48 -34.36
C ILE A 172 0.00 15.96 -34.48
N ILE A 173 -0.22 14.71 -34.89
CA ILE A 173 -1.57 14.13 -34.97
C ILE A 173 -2.22 14.06 -33.59
N VAL A 174 -1.51 13.59 -32.55
CA VAL A 174 -2.01 13.59 -31.17
C VAL A 174 -2.27 15.01 -30.68
N ALA A 175 -1.38 15.96 -30.92
CA ALA A 175 -1.56 17.36 -30.52
C ALA A 175 -2.76 18.02 -31.24
N VAL A 176 -3.05 17.66 -32.49
CA VAL A 176 -4.22 18.16 -33.25
C VAL A 176 -5.51 17.51 -32.77
N VAL A 177 -5.51 16.21 -32.44
CA VAL A 177 -6.67 15.53 -31.84
C VAL A 177 -6.97 16.08 -30.44
N VAL A 178 -5.96 16.25 -29.59
CA VAL A 178 -6.10 16.88 -28.27
C VAL A 178 -6.54 18.35 -28.40
N SER A 179 -6.00 19.10 -29.35
CA SER A 179 -6.42 20.50 -29.58
C SER A 179 -7.85 20.62 -30.11
N LYS A 180 -8.37 19.63 -30.84
CA LYS A 180 -9.79 19.59 -31.23
C LYS A 180 -10.74 19.34 -30.04
N ASN A 181 -10.24 18.80 -28.93
CA ASN A 181 -11.01 18.72 -27.68
C ASN A 181 -10.85 19.94 -26.77
N LYS A 182 -9.92 20.88 -27.06
CA LYS A 182 -9.74 22.14 -26.30
C LYS A 182 -10.79 23.22 -26.60
N ALA A 183 -12.01 22.80 -26.95
CA ALA A 183 -13.18 23.64 -27.15
C ALA A 183 -14.39 23.22 -26.27
N GLY A 184 -14.22 22.23 -25.39
CA GLY A 184 -15.13 22.00 -24.27
C GLY A 184 -14.77 22.91 -23.11
N GLY A 185 -15.56 23.95 -22.86
CA GLY A 185 -15.46 24.75 -21.63
C GLY A 185 -15.97 23.95 -20.44
N ASP A 186 -15.21 23.94 -19.33
CA ASP A 186 -15.61 23.29 -18.07
C ASP A 186 -16.62 24.19 -17.35
N SER A 187 -17.91 23.96 -17.63
CA SER A 187 -19.03 24.84 -17.26
C SER A 187 -19.33 24.94 -15.76
N GLY A 188 -18.58 24.24 -14.89
CA GLY A 188 -18.71 24.35 -13.43
C GLY A 188 -18.43 25.76 -12.88
N LEU A 189 -17.76 26.61 -13.64
CA LEU A 189 -17.49 28.02 -13.32
C LEU A 189 -18.41 29.03 -14.04
N ASP A 190 -19.34 28.57 -14.88
CA ASP A 190 -20.25 29.48 -15.58
C ASP A 190 -21.17 30.20 -14.59
N GLY A 191 -21.23 31.53 -14.70
CA GLY A 191 -21.97 32.39 -13.77
C GLY A 191 -21.38 32.48 -12.35
N LYS A 192 -20.17 31.95 -12.11
CA LYS A 192 -19.43 32.15 -10.85
C LYS A 192 -18.56 33.41 -10.94
N ASP A 193 -18.56 34.20 -9.89
CA ASP A 193 -17.68 35.37 -9.76
C ASP A 193 -16.33 34.95 -9.17
N ARG A 194 -15.22 35.21 -9.89
CA ARG A 194 -13.86 34.95 -9.40
C ARG A 194 -13.47 35.90 -8.27
N ASP A 195 -14.08 37.09 -8.17
CA ASP A 195 -13.79 38.01 -7.09
C ASP A 195 -14.30 37.53 -5.72
N SER A 196 -15.18 36.51 -5.69
CA SER A 196 -15.54 35.77 -4.47
C SER A 196 -14.38 35.00 -3.83
N ILE A 197 -13.30 34.72 -4.57
CA ILE A 197 -12.06 34.14 -4.02
C ILE A 197 -11.23 35.27 -3.36
N PRO A 198 -10.88 35.20 -2.06
CA PRO A 198 -10.02 36.19 -1.42
C PRO A 198 -8.68 36.31 -2.13
N ALA A 199 -8.15 37.53 -2.27
CA ALA A 199 -6.95 37.81 -3.07
C ALA A 199 -5.74 36.95 -2.68
N GLN A 200 -5.61 36.61 -1.39
CA GLN A 200 -4.55 35.78 -0.80
C GLN A 200 -4.70 34.27 -1.11
N ARG A 201 -5.82 33.86 -1.72
CA ARG A 201 -6.12 32.46 -2.11
C ARG A 201 -6.13 32.26 -3.63
N ARG A 202 -6.15 33.34 -4.42
CA ARG A 202 -6.15 33.26 -5.89
C ARG A 202 -4.87 32.61 -6.40
N ASN A 203 -5.01 31.70 -7.37
CA ASN A 203 -3.95 30.86 -7.93
C ASN A 203 -3.28 29.93 -6.88
N THR A 204 -3.97 29.60 -5.79
CA THR A 204 -3.56 28.54 -4.85
C THR A 204 -4.41 27.27 -5.05
N TYR A 205 -4.09 26.19 -4.34
CA TYR A 205 -4.88 24.95 -4.38
C TYR A 205 -6.37 25.12 -3.97
N LEU A 206 -6.77 26.27 -3.41
CA LEU A 206 -8.15 26.64 -3.07
C LEU A 206 -8.86 27.51 -4.12
N ASP A 207 -8.23 27.87 -5.25
CA ASP A 207 -8.84 28.66 -6.32
C ASP A 207 -9.29 27.77 -7.49
N PRO A 208 -10.61 27.56 -7.69
CA PRO A 208 -11.13 26.74 -8.79
C PRO A 208 -10.69 27.16 -10.20
N TRP A 209 -10.42 28.45 -10.42
CA TRP A 209 -9.89 28.95 -11.70
C TRP A 209 -8.42 28.58 -11.96
N SER A 210 -7.78 27.87 -11.02
CA SER A 210 -6.43 27.31 -11.19
C SER A 210 -6.39 25.78 -11.27
N TRP A 211 -7.53 25.10 -11.07
CA TRP A 211 -7.62 23.65 -11.18
C TRP A 211 -7.71 23.21 -12.66
N GLN A 212 -7.28 21.98 -12.95
CA GLN A 212 -7.39 21.40 -14.29
C GLN A 212 -8.86 21.13 -14.69
N THR A 213 -9.72 20.88 -13.71
CA THR A 213 -11.16 20.68 -13.89
C THR A 213 -11.91 20.92 -12.57
N THR A 214 -13.13 21.43 -12.70
CA THR A 214 -14.13 21.63 -11.66
C THR A 214 -15.28 20.62 -11.72
N THR A 215 -15.25 19.71 -12.72
CA THR A 215 -16.21 18.61 -12.84
C THR A 215 -16.23 17.75 -11.57
N ASP A 216 -17.46 17.55 -11.05
CA ASP A 216 -17.79 16.89 -9.77
C ASP A 216 -17.25 17.57 -8.49
N PHE A 217 -16.87 18.85 -8.55
CA PHE A 217 -16.47 19.63 -7.37
C PHE A 217 -17.47 20.73 -7.01
N ASN A 218 -17.67 20.95 -5.70
CA ASN A 218 -18.29 22.17 -5.19
C ASN A 218 -17.27 23.33 -5.25
N VAL A 219 -17.41 24.20 -6.25
CA VAL A 219 -16.55 25.38 -6.46
C VAL A 219 -16.85 26.56 -5.52
N THR A 220 -17.78 26.42 -4.58
CA THR A 220 -18.10 27.48 -3.61
C THR A 220 -16.97 27.60 -2.58
N PHE A 221 -16.32 28.76 -2.53
CA PHE A 221 -15.17 28.99 -1.65
C PHE A 221 -15.52 28.88 -0.16
N THR A 222 -14.66 28.19 0.59
CA THR A 222 -14.60 28.26 2.05
C THR A 222 -13.15 28.09 2.55
N GLU A 223 -12.87 28.62 3.74
CA GLU A 223 -11.64 28.35 4.50
C GLU A 223 -11.80 27.24 5.55
N ASP A 224 -12.98 26.61 5.61
CA ASP A 224 -13.27 25.54 6.58
C ASP A 224 -12.32 24.35 6.42
N THR A 225 -11.81 23.88 7.56
CA THR A 225 -10.96 22.69 7.64
C THR A 225 -11.41 21.75 8.75
N VAL A 226 -11.12 20.46 8.59
CA VAL A 226 -11.24 19.47 9.68
C VAL A 226 -9.88 18.79 9.83
N GLY A 227 -9.25 18.91 11.00
CA GLY A 227 -7.89 18.42 11.19
C GLY A 227 -6.83 19.13 10.31
N ASP A 228 -6.99 20.44 10.06
CA ASP A 228 -6.16 21.21 9.11
C ASP A 228 -6.13 20.60 7.69
N LEU A 229 -7.25 20.00 7.27
CA LEU A 229 -7.47 19.54 5.89
C LEU A 229 -8.72 20.22 5.32
N PRO A 230 -8.65 20.82 4.12
CA PRO A 230 -9.72 21.64 3.57
C PRO A 230 -10.92 20.79 3.14
N VAL A 231 -12.13 21.33 3.34
CA VAL A 231 -13.38 20.77 2.78
C VAL A 231 -13.72 21.35 1.39
N MET A 232 -12.92 22.29 0.89
CA MET A 232 -13.08 22.90 -0.44
C MET A 232 -13.18 21.83 -1.54
N GLY A 233 -14.16 21.97 -2.43
CA GLY A 233 -14.50 20.96 -3.44
C GLY A 233 -15.58 19.96 -3.02
N LEU A 234 -15.95 19.84 -1.74
CA LEU A 234 -17.00 18.93 -1.27
C LEU A 234 -18.40 19.56 -1.28
N PHE A 235 -19.39 18.77 -1.72
CA PHE A 235 -20.81 19.02 -1.42
C PHE A 235 -21.10 18.67 0.05
N THR A 236 -21.96 19.44 0.74
CA THR A 236 -22.31 19.18 2.15
C THR A 236 -23.18 17.95 2.31
N GLU A 237 -24.12 17.74 1.39
CA GLU A 237 -25.02 16.59 1.35
C GLU A 237 -24.36 15.39 0.65
N TRP A 238 -24.82 14.18 0.97
CA TRP A 238 -24.41 12.93 0.34
C TRP A 238 -25.55 11.90 0.40
N ASP A 239 -25.51 10.89 -0.48
CA ASP A 239 -26.45 9.76 -0.44
C ASP A 239 -25.69 8.42 -0.42
N ASP A 240 -25.94 7.62 0.61
CA ASP A 240 -25.38 6.28 0.78
C ASP A 240 -26.37 5.16 0.37
N SER A 241 -27.43 5.46 -0.39
CA SER A 241 -28.43 4.47 -0.84
C SER A 241 -27.92 3.50 -1.92
N ALA A 242 -26.82 3.84 -2.59
CA ALA A 242 -26.26 3.05 -3.68
C ALA A 242 -25.65 1.72 -3.20
N ARG A 243 -25.71 0.69 -4.06
CA ARG A 243 -25.03 -0.61 -3.90
C ARG A 243 -24.22 -0.93 -5.16
N ALA A 244 -23.02 -1.50 -5.00
CA ALA A 244 -22.15 -1.81 -6.14
C ALA A 244 -22.72 -2.91 -7.06
N ASN A 245 -23.37 -3.93 -6.49
CA ASN A 245 -23.98 -5.02 -7.23
C ASN A 245 -25.13 -5.66 -6.42
N ASP A 246 -25.71 -6.75 -6.91
CA ASP A 246 -26.85 -7.45 -6.32
C ASP A 246 -26.49 -8.46 -5.22
N GLN A 247 -25.21 -8.76 -5.00
CA GLN A 247 -24.73 -9.70 -3.97
C GLN A 247 -24.43 -9.01 -2.63
N VAL A 248 -24.46 -7.67 -2.60
CA VAL A 248 -23.95 -6.83 -1.51
C VAL A 248 -24.98 -5.79 -1.05
N PRO A 249 -25.00 -5.43 0.26
CA PRO A 249 -25.89 -4.39 0.76
C PRO A 249 -25.50 -2.99 0.25
N PRO A 250 -26.45 -2.05 0.15
CA PRO A 250 -26.15 -0.64 -0.09
C PRO A 250 -25.26 -0.04 1.00
N LEU A 251 -24.63 1.13 0.75
CA LEU A 251 -23.65 1.72 1.67
C LEU A 251 -24.26 2.05 3.05
N ASN A 252 -25.51 2.51 3.09
CA ASN A 252 -26.27 2.79 4.31
C ASN A 252 -26.68 1.53 5.11
N GLU A 253 -26.47 0.33 4.59
CA GLU A 253 -26.71 -0.95 5.28
C GLU A 253 -25.40 -1.60 5.77
N ALA A 254 -25.50 -2.37 6.85
CA ALA A 254 -24.35 -3.04 7.46
C ALA A 254 -23.83 -4.20 6.58
N TRP A 255 -22.52 -4.18 6.29
CA TRP A 255 -21.85 -5.22 5.49
C TRP A 255 -21.99 -6.64 6.07
N GLY A 256 -22.04 -6.75 7.40
CA GLY A 256 -21.96 -8.01 8.13
C GLY A 256 -20.51 -8.47 8.32
N SER A 257 -20.29 -9.79 8.31
CA SER A 257 -18.97 -10.37 8.52
C SER A 257 -18.23 -10.61 7.20
N TYR A 258 -17.02 -10.08 7.06
CA TYR A 258 -16.17 -10.32 5.90
C TYR A 258 -15.81 -11.81 5.70
N GLY A 259 -15.69 -12.59 6.79
CA GLY A 259 -15.55 -14.06 6.71
C GLY A 259 -16.79 -14.82 6.23
N LYS A 260 -17.89 -14.12 5.89
CA LYS A 260 -19.07 -14.68 5.19
C LYS A 260 -19.38 -13.96 3.88
N ARG A 261 -19.00 -12.68 3.76
CA ARG A 261 -19.07 -11.89 2.53
C ARG A 261 -17.69 -11.21 2.34
N PRO A 262 -16.72 -11.90 1.71
CA PRO A 262 -15.39 -11.35 1.49
C PRO A 262 -15.45 -10.08 0.64
N ALA A 263 -14.53 -9.15 0.88
CA ALA A 263 -14.32 -7.99 0.02
C ALA A 263 -13.78 -8.45 -1.35
N ARG A 264 -14.31 -7.89 -2.43
CA ARG A 264 -13.82 -8.12 -3.80
C ARG A 264 -13.55 -6.76 -4.42
N GLY A 265 -12.28 -6.38 -4.45
CA GLY A 265 -11.91 -5.05 -4.88
C GLY A 265 -10.74 -5.00 -5.84
N VAL A 266 -10.39 -3.77 -6.15
CA VAL A 266 -9.28 -3.43 -7.03
C VAL A 266 -8.60 -2.17 -6.49
N ASN A 267 -7.33 -2.01 -6.81
CA ASN A 267 -6.56 -0.84 -6.45
C ASN A 267 -6.63 0.25 -7.52
N LEU A 268 -6.40 1.49 -7.11
CA LEU A 268 -6.11 2.64 -7.97
C LEU A 268 -4.61 3.02 -7.89
N GLY A 269 -3.73 2.01 -7.95
CA GLY A 269 -2.28 2.20 -8.08
C GLY A 269 -1.93 3.03 -9.32
N GLY A 270 -0.83 3.80 -9.24
CA GLY A 270 -0.42 4.78 -10.24
C GLY A 270 -1.31 6.03 -10.39
N TRP A 271 -2.38 6.21 -9.59
CA TRP A 271 -3.23 7.41 -9.67
C TRP A 271 -2.70 8.58 -8.83
N LEU A 272 -2.91 8.58 -7.50
CA LEU A 272 -2.53 9.68 -6.59
C LEU A 272 -1.13 9.51 -5.97
N THR A 273 -0.48 8.41 -6.32
CA THR A 273 0.89 8.02 -6.01
C THR A 273 1.41 7.36 -7.27
N LEU A 274 2.50 7.85 -7.87
CA LEU A 274 2.95 7.40 -9.18
C LEU A 274 3.86 6.17 -9.18
N GLU A 275 3.70 5.35 -10.21
CA GLU A 275 4.46 4.11 -10.42
C GLU A 275 4.95 3.98 -11.87
N PRO A 276 6.27 3.83 -12.09
CA PRO A 276 6.84 3.80 -13.43
C PRO A 276 6.33 2.71 -14.37
N PHE A 277 5.85 1.57 -13.84
CA PHE A 277 5.32 0.47 -14.67
C PHE A 277 3.82 0.61 -14.99
N ILE A 278 3.09 1.38 -14.18
CA ILE A 278 1.67 1.66 -14.39
C ILE A 278 1.51 2.84 -15.37
N THR A 279 2.32 3.89 -15.22
CA THR A 279 2.32 5.10 -16.06
C THR A 279 3.69 5.42 -16.71
N PRO A 280 4.29 4.49 -17.49
CA PRO A 280 5.61 4.67 -18.12
C PRO A 280 5.71 5.85 -19.09
N SER A 281 4.63 6.56 -19.43
CA SER A 281 4.66 7.85 -20.13
C SER A 281 5.37 8.96 -19.35
N LEU A 282 5.19 9.01 -18.03
CA LEU A 282 5.76 10.04 -17.15
C LEU A 282 7.26 9.80 -16.88
N PHE A 283 7.72 8.55 -17.01
CA PHE A 283 9.06 8.08 -16.64
C PHE A 283 9.97 7.81 -17.84
N ARG A 284 9.81 8.59 -18.93
CA ARG A 284 10.57 8.40 -20.20
C ARG A 284 11.91 9.13 -20.27
N GLN A 285 12.25 10.00 -19.30
CA GLN A 285 13.50 10.77 -19.33
C GLN A 285 14.54 10.20 -18.37
N ASP A 286 15.80 10.19 -18.80
CA ASP A 286 16.94 9.74 -18.00
C ASP A 286 17.01 10.49 -16.65
N GLY A 287 17.18 9.72 -15.57
CA GLY A 287 17.26 10.23 -14.19
C GLY A 287 15.91 10.48 -13.51
N ILE A 288 14.78 10.10 -14.13
CA ILE A 288 13.46 10.06 -13.49
C ILE A 288 13.10 8.61 -13.18
N VAL A 289 13.08 8.23 -11.91
CA VAL A 289 12.88 6.84 -11.44
C VAL A 289 11.70 6.67 -10.47
N ASP A 290 11.17 7.79 -9.96
CA ASP A 290 10.12 7.89 -8.95
C ASP A 290 9.48 9.30 -8.95
N GLU A 291 8.40 9.50 -8.20
CA GLU A 291 7.68 10.79 -8.16
C GLU A 291 8.55 11.93 -7.61
N TRP A 292 9.45 11.64 -6.65
CA TRP A 292 10.45 12.58 -6.13
C TRP A 292 11.35 13.13 -7.26
N SER A 293 11.95 12.26 -8.06
CA SER A 293 12.83 12.65 -9.15
C SER A 293 12.09 13.31 -10.31
N LEU A 294 10.84 12.89 -10.58
CA LEU A 294 9.95 13.55 -11.56
C LEU A 294 9.66 14.99 -11.14
N CYS A 295 9.14 15.21 -9.94
CA CYS A 295 8.80 16.54 -9.44
C CYS A 295 10.04 17.46 -9.39
N ARG A 296 11.18 16.94 -8.92
CA ARG A 296 12.45 17.68 -8.88
C ARG A 296 12.98 18.05 -10.27
N ARG A 297 12.74 17.21 -11.28
CA ARG A 297 13.18 17.46 -12.68
C ARG A 297 12.26 18.44 -13.41
N LEU A 298 10.96 18.41 -13.13
CA LEU A 298 9.97 19.31 -13.73
C LEU A 298 9.94 20.70 -13.04
N GLY A 299 10.19 20.76 -11.74
CA GLY A 299 10.01 21.94 -10.91
C GLY A 299 8.54 22.22 -10.59
N SER A 300 8.26 22.86 -9.45
CA SER A 300 6.93 22.98 -8.84
C SER A 300 5.78 23.35 -9.81
N SER A 301 5.96 24.38 -10.66
CA SER A 301 4.89 24.82 -11.57
C SER A 301 4.57 23.82 -12.69
N THR A 302 5.59 23.17 -13.26
CA THR A 302 5.42 22.16 -14.31
C THR A 302 4.90 20.86 -13.70
N ALA A 303 5.48 20.43 -12.58
CA ALA A 303 5.04 19.27 -11.82
C ALA A 303 3.56 19.39 -11.43
N GLY A 304 3.14 20.57 -10.92
CA GLY A 304 1.75 20.83 -10.57
C GLY A 304 0.78 20.58 -11.72
N LYS A 305 1.09 21.13 -12.91
CA LYS A 305 0.27 20.94 -14.12
C LYS A 305 0.28 19.49 -14.61
N THR A 306 1.46 18.87 -14.70
CA THR A 306 1.59 17.47 -15.19
C THR A 306 0.90 16.47 -14.28
N LEU A 307 1.08 16.60 -12.95
CA LEU A 307 0.42 15.71 -12.00
C LEU A 307 -1.08 15.97 -11.91
N GLU A 308 -1.55 17.22 -12.02
CA GLU A 308 -2.98 17.48 -12.02
C GLU A 308 -3.67 17.01 -13.31
N GLU A 309 -3.06 17.20 -14.49
CA GLU A 309 -3.56 16.64 -15.75
C GLU A 309 -3.68 15.11 -15.68
N HIS A 310 -2.72 14.44 -15.04
CA HIS A 310 -2.78 13.01 -14.72
C HIS A 310 -3.91 12.68 -13.73
N TYR A 311 -3.98 13.32 -12.56
CA TYR A 311 -5.02 13.05 -11.56
C TYR A 311 -6.44 13.29 -12.08
N ALA A 312 -6.61 14.26 -12.97
CA ALA A 312 -7.88 14.63 -13.57
C ALA A 312 -8.37 13.65 -14.65
N THR A 313 -7.46 12.95 -15.34
CA THR A 313 -7.77 12.14 -16.54
C THR A 313 -7.48 10.64 -16.40
N PHE A 314 -6.54 10.23 -15.56
CA PHE A 314 -6.21 8.82 -15.38
C PHE A 314 -7.31 8.04 -14.66
N VAL A 315 -8.07 8.68 -13.77
CA VAL A 315 -9.26 8.09 -13.12
C VAL A 315 -10.44 9.04 -13.23
N THR A 316 -11.59 8.48 -13.60
CA THR A 316 -12.85 9.16 -13.91
C THR A 316 -14.03 8.47 -13.24
N GLU A 317 -15.23 9.07 -13.22
CA GLU A 317 -16.44 8.38 -12.71
C GLU A 317 -16.70 7.04 -13.44
N ASP A 318 -16.53 7.01 -14.76
CA ASP A 318 -16.66 5.78 -15.57
C ASP A 318 -15.71 4.65 -15.11
N THR A 319 -14.60 4.98 -14.44
CA THR A 319 -13.69 3.98 -13.84
C THR A 319 -14.38 3.24 -12.68
N PHE A 320 -15.04 3.97 -11.77
CA PHE A 320 -15.79 3.39 -10.64
C PHE A 320 -17.06 2.68 -11.11
N LYS A 321 -17.74 3.24 -12.11
CA LYS A 321 -18.88 2.60 -12.79
C LYS A 321 -18.52 1.26 -13.44
N ALA A 322 -17.35 1.18 -14.08
CA ALA A 322 -16.84 -0.05 -14.68
C ALA A 322 -16.43 -1.10 -13.62
N MET A 323 -15.87 -0.68 -12.48
CA MET A 323 -15.60 -1.58 -11.35
C MET A 323 -16.88 -2.25 -10.82
N ALA A 324 -17.92 -1.45 -10.55
CA ALA A 324 -19.22 -1.96 -10.09
C ALA A 324 -19.87 -2.88 -11.14
N ALA A 325 -19.79 -2.52 -12.44
CA ALA A 325 -20.27 -3.36 -13.54
C ALA A 325 -19.50 -4.69 -13.68
N ALA A 326 -18.22 -4.74 -13.28
CA ALA A 326 -17.43 -5.97 -13.17
C ALA A 326 -17.73 -6.79 -11.90
N GLY A 327 -18.75 -6.41 -11.12
CA GLY A 327 -19.16 -7.12 -9.90
C GLY A 327 -18.20 -6.95 -8.72
N LEU A 328 -17.27 -5.98 -8.77
CA LEU A 328 -16.50 -5.57 -7.59
C LEU A 328 -17.42 -4.85 -6.60
N ASP A 329 -17.01 -4.84 -5.33
CA ASP A 329 -17.73 -4.22 -4.22
C ASP A 329 -16.87 -3.30 -3.34
N HIS A 330 -15.54 -3.37 -3.48
CA HIS A 330 -14.59 -2.49 -2.81
C HIS A 330 -13.57 -1.85 -3.78
N VAL A 331 -12.96 -0.76 -3.35
CA VAL A 331 -11.85 -0.09 -4.04
C VAL A 331 -10.80 0.36 -3.02
N ARG A 332 -9.52 0.08 -3.28
CA ARG A 332 -8.39 0.60 -2.47
C ARG A 332 -7.78 1.79 -3.20
N ILE A 333 -7.61 2.90 -2.50
CA ILE A 333 -7.11 4.16 -3.06
C ILE A 333 -5.77 4.50 -2.39
N PRO A 334 -4.64 4.12 -3.00
CA PRO A 334 -3.32 4.63 -2.66
C PRO A 334 -3.28 6.15 -2.75
N PHE A 335 -2.77 6.80 -1.71
CA PHE A 335 -2.36 8.21 -1.72
C PHE A 335 -1.18 8.41 -0.77
N SER A 336 -0.35 9.41 -1.01
CA SER A 336 0.85 9.66 -0.21
C SER A 336 0.77 10.93 0.63
N TYR A 337 1.69 11.08 1.58
CA TYR A 337 1.67 12.16 2.56
C TYR A 337 1.64 13.58 1.99
N TRP A 338 2.12 13.82 0.76
CA TRP A 338 2.07 15.12 0.10
C TRP A 338 0.66 15.60 -0.27
N ALA A 339 -0.36 14.73 -0.18
CA ALA A 339 -1.77 15.15 -0.14
C ALA A 339 -2.09 15.98 1.12
N VAL A 340 -1.40 15.72 2.23
CA VAL A 340 -1.59 16.36 3.54
C VAL A 340 -0.57 17.47 3.76
N GLU A 341 0.73 17.15 3.68
CA GLU A 341 1.82 18.05 4.05
C GLU A 341 3.09 17.80 3.24
N VAL A 342 3.93 18.82 3.06
CA VAL A 342 5.29 18.67 2.51
C VAL A 342 6.31 19.31 3.44
N TYR A 343 7.54 18.79 3.45
CA TYR A 343 8.61 19.22 4.35
C TYR A 343 9.79 19.86 3.59
N ASP A 344 10.68 20.54 4.33
CA ASP A 344 11.85 21.21 3.73
C ASP A 344 12.69 20.26 2.86
N GLY A 345 12.80 20.60 1.57
CA GLY A 345 13.52 19.81 0.57
C GLY A 345 12.65 18.81 -0.22
N ASP A 346 11.38 18.63 0.13
CA ASP A 346 10.43 17.84 -0.67
C ASP A 346 10.13 18.55 -2.00
N PRO A 347 10.18 17.85 -3.15
CA PRO A 347 9.84 18.42 -4.44
C PRO A 347 8.35 18.27 -4.80
N TYR A 348 7.58 17.50 -4.02
CA TYR A 348 6.24 17.03 -4.36
C TYR A 348 5.20 18.15 -4.53
N VAL A 349 4.16 17.87 -5.31
CA VAL A 349 3.03 18.80 -5.50
C VAL A 349 2.09 18.73 -4.29
N PHE A 350 2.34 19.61 -3.32
CA PHE A 350 1.54 19.82 -2.12
C PHE A 350 0.03 19.90 -2.39
N ARG A 351 -0.73 19.09 -1.65
CA ARG A 351 -2.19 19.16 -1.44
C ARG A 351 -3.08 19.09 -2.68
N THR A 352 -2.53 18.86 -3.87
CA THR A 352 -3.31 18.75 -5.11
C THR A 352 -4.00 17.39 -5.23
N SER A 353 -3.32 16.28 -4.89
CA SER A 353 -3.93 14.95 -4.87
C SER A 353 -5.07 14.81 -3.85
N TRP A 354 -5.15 15.67 -2.83
CA TRP A 354 -6.23 15.68 -1.82
C TRP A 354 -7.61 15.87 -2.43
N ARG A 355 -7.81 16.86 -3.33
CA ARG A 355 -9.13 17.06 -3.96
C ARG A 355 -9.53 15.85 -4.82
N TYR A 356 -8.57 15.21 -5.49
CA TYR A 356 -8.83 14.03 -6.30
C TYR A 356 -9.14 12.78 -5.47
N LEU A 357 -8.48 12.57 -4.31
CA LEU A 357 -8.86 11.55 -3.32
C LEU A 357 -10.32 11.72 -2.89
N LEU A 358 -10.70 12.95 -2.51
CA LEU A 358 -12.06 13.27 -2.09
C LEU A 358 -13.08 13.01 -3.22
N ARG A 359 -12.79 13.43 -4.46
CA ARG A 359 -13.64 13.13 -5.63
C ARG A 359 -13.77 11.64 -5.89
N GLY A 360 -12.69 10.87 -5.72
CA GLY A 360 -12.72 9.40 -5.81
C GLY A 360 -13.64 8.73 -4.79
N ILE A 361 -13.71 9.27 -3.57
CA ILE A 361 -14.64 8.77 -2.53
C ILE A 361 -16.09 9.11 -2.89
N GLU A 362 -16.36 10.27 -3.50
CA GLU A 362 -17.71 10.64 -3.98
C GLU A 362 -18.16 9.79 -5.20
N TRP A 363 -17.24 9.44 -6.11
CA TRP A 363 -17.51 8.47 -7.20
C TRP A 363 -17.71 7.04 -6.67
N ALA A 364 -16.91 6.60 -5.69
CA ALA A 364 -17.12 5.33 -5.01
C ALA A 364 -18.51 5.27 -4.35
N ARG A 365 -18.91 6.35 -3.66
CA ARG A 365 -20.25 6.48 -3.06
C ARG A 365 -21.36 6.35 -4.11
N ARG A 366 -21.30 7.11 -5.20
CA ARG A 366 -22.30 7.06 -6.29
C ARG A 366 -22.47 5.67 -6.88
N HIS A 367 -21.39 4.88 -6.95
CA HIS A 367 -21.43 3.50 -7.44
C HIS A 367 -21.51 2.44 -6.33
N GLY A 368 -21.81 2.82 -5.08
CA GLY A 368 -22.02 1.89 -3.97
C GLY A 368 -20.78 1.07 -3.57
N LEU A 369 -19.59 1.49 -4.02
CA LEU A 369 -18.30 0.84 -3.76
C LEU A 369 -17.74 1.29 -2.41
N ARG A 370 -17.21 0.35 -1.65
CA ARG A 370 -16.66 0.60 -0.31
C ARG A 370 -15.15 0.85 -0.38
N VAL A 371 -14.69 1.92 0.26
CA VAL A 371 -13.32 2.45 0.16
C VAL A 371 -12.41 1.88 1.24
N ASN A 372 -11.23 1.43 0.81
CA ASN A 372 -10.02 1.33 1.63
C ASN A 372 -9.12 2.53 1.34
N LEU A 373 -8.94 3.41 2.32
CA LEU A 373 -7.94 4.48 2.27
C LEU A 373 -6.56 3.89 2.51
N ASP A 374 -5.59 4.16 1.67
CA ASP A 374 -4.25 3.59 1.80
C ASP A 374 -3.16 4.68 1.78
N LEU A 375 -2.53 4.92 2.94
CA LEU A 375 -1.42 5.87 3.04
C LEU A 375 -0.13 5.22 2.53
N HIS A 376 0.07 5.31 1.22
CA HIS A 376 1.00 4.49 0.44
C HIS A 376 2.45 4.98 0.51
N GLY A 377 2.67 6.28 0.74
CA GLY A 377 3.99 6.88 0.92
C GLY A 377 4.07 7.70 2.20
N LEU A 378 5.02 7.37 3.08
CA LEU A 378 5.31 8.10 4.32
C LEU A 378 6.55 9.02 4.20
N PRO A 379 6.65 10.07 5.05
CA PRO A 379 7.84 10.93 5.10
C PRO A 379 9.12 10.11 5.30
N GLY A 380 10.11 10.32 4.45
CA GLY A 380 11.37 9.58 4.46
C GLY A 380 11.34 8.18 3.83
N SER A 381 10.20 7.70 3.31
CA SER A 381 9.97 6.33 2.82
C SER A 381 10.12 5.21 3.87
N GLN A 382 9.14 4.30 3.86
CA GLN A 382 9.07 3.11 4.70
C GLN A 382 9.69 1.84 4.07
N ASN A 383 10.06 1.87 2.78
CA ASN A 383 10.53 0.69 2.04
C ASN A 383 11.64 0.92 1.00
N GLY A 384 11.89 2.17 0.61
CA GLY A 384 12.94 2.53 -0.35
C GLY A 384 12.60 2.19 -1.81
N TRP A 385 11.32 1.95 -2.12
CA TRP A 385 10.83 1.62 -3.45
C TRP A 385 10.05 2.80 -4.07
N ASN A 386 9.99 2.83 -5.40
CA ASN A 386 9.47 3.96 -6.20
C ASN A 386 8.04 4.39 -5.83
N HIS A 387 7.13 3.44 -5.61
CA HIS A 387 5.74 3.65 -5.20
C HIS A 387 5.59 4.29 -3.81
N SER A 388 6.59 4.25 -2.91
CA SER A 388 6.59 5.09 -1.69
C SER A 388 6.82 6.59 -1.98
N GLY A 389 7.00 6.96 -3.25
CA GLY A 389 7.35 8.29 -3.76
C GLY A 389 8.84 8.47 -4.03
N ARG A 390 9.71 7.69 -3.35
CA ARG A 390 11.16 7.87 -3.37
C ARG A 390 11.91 6.56 -3.19
N SER A 391 12.74 6.25 -4.18
CA SER A 391 13.60 5.07 -4.23
C SER A 391 14.87 5.25 -3.39
N GLY A 392 15.43 4.15 -2.89
CA GLY A 392 16.72 4.10 -2.21
C GLY A 392 16.62 4.09 -0.68
N ALA A 393 17.04 5.17 -0.04
CA ALA A 393 17.25 5.20 1.41
C ALA A 393 15.94 5.25 2.22
N ILE A 394 15.77 4.29 3.14
CA ILE A 394 14.66 4.22 4.09
C ILE A 394 14.97 5.12 5.29
N GLY A 395 14.28 6.27 5.37
CA GLY A 395 14.43 7.28 6.41
C GLY A 395 13.23 7.41 7.35
N TRP A 396 12.17 6.61 7.19
CA TRP A 396 11.11 6.45 8.18
C TRP A 396 11.56 5.46 9.26
N LEU A 397 11.46 5.86 10.54
CA LEU A 397 11.91 5.09 11.73
C LEU A 397 13.40 4.64 11.72
N ASN A 398 14.19 5.04 10.73
CA ASN A 398 15.61 4.71 10.58
C ASN A 398 16.47 5.95 10.27
N GLY A 399 17.76 5.90 10.67
CA GLY A 399 18.71 7.01 10.47
C GLY A 399 18.43 8.23 11.36
N THR A 400 19.19 9.31 11.14
CA THR A 400 19.17 10.54 11.96
C THR A 400 17.76 11.13 12.12
N ASP A 401 17.00 11.20 11.02
CA ASP A 401 15.64 11.75 10.99
C ASP A 401 14.54 10.70 11.23
N GLY A 402 14.90 9.43 11.49
CA GLY A 402 13.95 8.33 11.63
C GLY A 402 12.84 8.60 12.65
N ALA A 403 13.21 9.13 13.82
CA ALA A 403 12.27 9.52 14.86
C ALA A 403 11.46 10.80 14.53
N LEU A 404 11.99 11.69 13.68
CA LEU A 404 11.27 12.87 13.19
C LEU A 404 10.21 12.45 12.17
N ASN A 405 10.57 11.61 11.22
CA ASN A 405 9.67 11.05 10.21
C ASN A 405 8.61 10.11 10.82
N GLY A 406 8.96 9.39 11.89
CA GLY A 406 8.02 8.66 12.73
C GLY A 406 6.95 9.56 13.39
N ARG A 407 7.33 10.75 13.89
CA ARG A 407 6.36 11.72 14.44
C ARG A 407 5.51 12.36 13.33
N ARG A 408 6.15 12.84 12.26
CA ARG A 408 5.46 13.42 11.08
C ARG A 408 4.35 12.50 10.55
N SER A 409 4.62 11.20 10.40
CA SER A 409 3.63 10.22 9.96
C SER A 409 2.47 10.01 10.96
N LEU A 410 2.70 10.13 12.27
CA LEU A 410 1.62 10.15 13.27
C LEU A 410 0.80 11.47 13.22
N GLU A 411 1.45 12.61 13.00
CA GLU A 411 0.79 13.91 12.82
C GLU A 411 -0.10 13.92 11.56
N ILE A 412 0.37 13.31 10.47
CA ILE A 412 -0.41 13.08 9.25
C ILE A 412 -1.66 12.22 9.54
N HIS A 413 -1.53 11.12 10.28
CA HIS A 413 -2.68 10.32 10.69
C HIS A 413 -3.63 11.05 11.65
N ASP A 414 -3.13 11.89 12.54
CA ASP A 414 -3.96 12.69 13.46
C ASP A 414 -4.87 13.66 12.68
N ARG A 415 -4.34 14.27 11.61
CA ARG A 415 -5.09 15.12 10.68
C ARG A 415 -6.10 14.32 9.84
N LEU A 416 -5.65 13.28 9.15
CA LEU A 416 -6.48 12.42 8.31
C LEU A 416 -7.64 11.78 9.08
N SER A 417 -7.37 11.24 10.28
CA SER A 417 -8.41 10.56 11.07
C SER A 417 -9.45 11.53 11.63
N ARG A 418 -9.10 12.77 12.00
CA ARG A 418 -10.10 13.81 12.32
C ARG A 418 -10.98 14.12 11.12
N PHE A 419 -10.40 14.25 9.93
CA PHE A 419 -11.17 14.52 8.72
C PHE A 419 -12.11 13.34 8.36
N PHE A 420 -11.62 12.11 8.40
CA PHE A 420 -12.40 10.92 8.03
C PHE A 420 -13.30 10.35 9.13
N ALA A 421 -13.25 10.89 10.36
CA ALA A 421 -14.25 10.61 11.40
C ALA A 421 -15.59 11.35 11.19
N GLN A 422 -15.68 12.28 10.22
CA GLN A 422 -16.93 12.97 9.87
C GLN A 422 -18.01 11.99 9.42
N ALA A 423 -19.27 12.25 9.80
CA ALA A 423 -20.40 11.34 9.59
C ALA A 423 -20.55 10.84 8.14
N ARG A 424 -20.28 11.70 7.15
CA ARG A 424 -20.32 11.37 5.71
C ARG A 424 -19.48 10.16 5.32
N TYR A 425 -18.36 9.92 6.00
CA TYR A 425 -17.41 8.86 5.62
C TYR A 425 -17.72 7.51 6.26
N ARG A 426 -18.57 7.47 7.28
CA ARG A 426 -18.85 6.28 8.11
C ARG A 426 -19.33 5.05 7.32
N ASN A 427 -20.06 5.27 6.22
CA ASN A 427 -20.71 4.23 5.43
C ASN A 427 -19.88 3.81 4.20
N VAL A 428 -19.19 4.76 3.58
CA VAL A 428 -18.36 4.52 2.38
C VAL A 428 -16.93 4.09 2.71
N ILE A 429 -16.29 4.64 3.76
CA ILE A 429 -14.93 4.27 4.15
C ILE A 429 -15.00 3.12 5.15
N THR A 430 -14.83 1.89 4.66
CA THR A 430 -14.88 0.68 5.51
C THR A 430 -13.51 0.27 6.03
N HIS A 431 -12.43 0.74 5.40
CA HIS A 431 -11.07 0.40 5.75
C HIS A 431 -10.14 1.65 5.74
N TYR A 432 -9.20 1.70 6.69
CA TYR A 432 -8.26 2.80 6.88
C TYR A 432 -6.85 2.22 7.09
N GLY A 433 -6.03 2.23 6.04
CA GLY A 433 -4.64 1.81 6.03
C GLY A 433 -3.70 2.81 6.70
N LEU A 434 -2.85 2.28 7.58
CA LEU A 434 -1.84 3.07 8.29
C LEU A 434 -0.59 3.28 7.43
N VAL A 435 -0.06 2.22 6.83
CA VAL A 435 1.18 2.26 6.05
C VAL A 435 1.21 1.10 5.08
N ASN A 436 1.45 1.40 3.80
CA ASN A 436 1.74 0.37 2.81
C ASN A 436 3.14 -0.23 3.01
N GLU A 437 3.25 -1.56 2.99
CA GLU A 437 4.52 -2.31 2.93
C GLU A 437 5.70 -1.77 3.78
N PRO A 438 5.56 -1.64 5.12
CA PRO A 438 6.69 -1.24 5.96
C PRO A 438 7.78 -2.31 5.94
N LYS A 439 8.98 -2.00 5.43
CA LYS A 439 9.99 -3.02 5.08
C LYS A 439 10.75 -3.56 6.30
N MET A 440 10.11 -4.43 7.08
CA MET A 440 10.64 -5.01 8.33
C MET A 440 11.70 -6.11 8.12
N THR A 441 12.12 -6.37 6.87
CA THR A 441 13.40 -7.04 6.56
C THR A 441 14.62 -6.10 6.68
N PHE A 442 14.39 -4.79 6.80
CA PHE A 442 15.40 -3.75 7.03
C PHE A 442 15.11 -2.95 8.31
N LEU A 443 13.85 -2.56 8.52
CA LEU A 443 13.41 -1.81 9.70
C LEU A 443 13.34 -2.68 10.97
N ALA A 444 13.57 -2.04 12.11
CA ALA A 444 13.45 -2.70 13.41
C ALA A 444 11.98 -3.04 13.71
N VAL A 445 11.68 -4.34 13.79
CA VAL A 445 10.34 -4.90 14.02
C VAL A 445 9.60 -4.23 15.18
N ASN A 446 10.27 -4.04 16.31
CA ASN A 446 9.66 -3.46 17.51
C ASN A 446 9.24 -1.99 17.32
N ASP A 447 10.00 -1.22 16.55
CA ASP A 447 9.77 0.21 16.37
C ASP A 447 8.58 0.44 15.41
N VAL A 448 8.49 -0.37 14.35
CA VAL A 448 7.31 -0.40 13.47
C VAL A 448 6.07 -0.86 14.25
N VAL A 449 6.12 -1.95 15.00
CA VAL A 449 4.98 -2.42 15.83
C VAL A 449 4.56 -1.38 16.87
N SER A 450 5.51 -0.68 17.48
CA SER A 450 5.24 0.42 18.43
C SER A 450 4.52 1.58 17.73
N TRP A 451 5.04 2.04 16.60
CA TRP A 451 4.43 3.09 15.79
C TRP A 451 3.02 2.71 15.31
N THR A 452 2.80 1.48 14.82
CA THR A 452 1.50 1.02 14.32
C THR A 452 0.44 1.03 15.43
N ARG A 453 0.81 0.73 16.68
CA ARG A 453 -0.10 0.88 17.84
C ARG A 453 -0.41 2.35 18.12
N SER A 454 0.59 3.23 18.16
CA SER A 454 0.36 4.68 18.36
C SER A 454 -0.48 5.32 17.25
N ALA A 455 -0.35 4.84 16.01
CA ALA A 455 -1.17 5.24 14.88
C ALA A 455 -2.62 4.76 15.03
N TYR A 456 -2.83 3.46 15.33
CA TYR A 456 -4.15 2.89 15.64
C TYR A 456 -4.86 3.62 16.79
N GLU A 457 -4.16 3.84 17.91
CA GLU A 457 -4.70 4.56 19.08
C GLU A 457 -5.13 5.99 18.71
N THR A 458 -4.38 6.66 17.83
CA THR A 458 -4.71 8.00 17.32
C THR A 458 -5.95 7.96 16.42
N VAL A 459 -6.02 7.02 15.48
CA VAL A 459 -7.15 6.83 14.56
C VAL A 459 -8.45 6.52 15.32
N ARG A 460 -8.38 5.62 16.32
CA ARG A 460 -9.52 5.29 17.20
C ARG A 460 -9.92 6.47 18.08
N ARG A 461 -8.95 7.16 18.70
CA ARG A 461 -9.19 8.35 19.56
C ARG A 461 -9.87 9.50 18.81
N ASN A 462 -9.55 9.70 17.53
CA ASN A 462 -10.20 10.72 16.70
C ASN A 462 -11.58 10.29 16.14
N GLY A 463 -12.04 9.06 16.41
CA GLY A 463 -13.41 8.62 16.14
C GLY A 463 -13.62 7.78 14.87
N VAL A 464 -12.56 7.31 14.20
CA VAL A 464 -12.68 6.51 12.97
C VAL A 464 -13.21 5.11 13.29
N GLY A 465 -14.41 4.81 12.78
CA GLY A 465 -15.10 3.52 12.94
C GLY A 465 -14.74 2.45 11.89
N ALA A 466 -13.94 2.79 10.88
CA ALA A 466 -13.47 1.85 9.86
C ALA A 466 -12.58 0.73 10.45
N LEU A 467 -12.38 -0.36 9.71
CA LEU A 467 -11.33 -1.34 10.03
C LEU A 467 -9.96 -0.69 9.83
N VAL A 468 -9.11 -0.71 10.86
CA VAL A 468 -7.75 -0.13 10.75
C VAL A 468 -6.83 -1.20 10.18
N VAL A 469 -6.19 -0.91 9.06
CA VAL A 469 -5.42 -1.86 8.24
C VAL A 469 -3.92 -1.61 8.40
N PHE A 470 -3.11 -2.68 8.48
CA PHE A 470 -1.65 -2.61 8.59
C PHE A 470 -0.99 -3.76 7.81
N GLY A 471 0.08 -3.48 7.06
CA GLY A 471 0.77 -4.50 6.27
C GLY A 471 1.59 -5.50 7.11
N ASP A 472 1.76 -6.72 6.60
CA ASP A 472 2.52 -7.81 7.25
C ASP A 472 4.04 -7.56 7.39
N GLY A 473 4.54 -6.47 6.82
CA GLY A 473 5.94 -6.07 6.83
C GLY A 473 6.91 -7.09 6.25
N PHE A 474 6.41 -8.01 5.42
CA PHE A 474 7.13 -9.17 4.90
C PHE A 474 7.71 -10.06 5.99
N MET A 475 7.04 -10.14 7.15
CA MET A 475 7.52 -10.95 8.28
C MET A 475 7.10 -12.41 8.20
N GLY A 476 5.96 -12.74 7.59
CA GLY A 476 5.40 -14.09 7.60
C GLY A 476 4.29 -14.21 8.64
N LEU A 477 3.15 -14.74 8.18
CA LEU A 477 1.84 -14.55 8.82
C LEU A 477 1.76 -15.20 10.22
N GLU A 478 2.58 -16.21 10.52
CA GLU A 478 2.62 -16.83 11.84
C GLU A 478 3.21 -15.92 12.93
N LYS A 479 4.02 -14.93 12.54
CA LYS A 479 4.70 -14.04 13.48
C LYS A 479 3.79 -12.95 14.04
N TRP A 480 2.69 -12.64 13.34
CA TRP A 480 1.73 -11.62 13.76
C TRP A 480 0.78 -12.05 14.88
N LYS A 481 0.80 -13.34 15.25
CA LYS A 481 -0.03 -13.90 16.32
C LYS A 481 0.08 -13.11 17.63
N GLY A 482 -0.98 -12.37 17.96
CA GLY A 482 -1.09 -11.61 19.20
C GLY A 482 -0.17 -10.38 19.29
N LEU A 483 0.43 -9.92 18.19
CA LEU A 483 1.24 -8.70 18.17
C LEU A 483 0.39 -7.42 18.10
N MET A 484 -0.79 -7.48 17.48
CA MET A 484 -1.68 -6.33 17.27
C MET A 484 -3.09 -6.59 17.80
N PRO A 485 -3.89 -5.54 18.09
CA PRO A 485 -5.31 -5.67 18.46
C PRO A 485 -6.11 -6.45 17.41
N SER A 486 -7.03 -7.30 17.88
CA SER A 486 -7.81 -8.22 17.02
C SER A 486 -8.97 -7.56 16.27
N ASP A 487 -9.19 -6.25 16.43
CA ASP A 487 -10.07 -5.42 15.59
C ASP A 487 -9.32 -4.71 14.44
N MET A 488 -8.00 -4.86 14.36
CA MET A 488 -7.19 -4.45 13.21
C MET A 488 -7.15 -5.54 12.15
N LEU A 489 -7.06 -5.14 10.88
CA LEU A 489 -6.96 -6.04 9.74
C LEU A 489 -5.51 -6.12 9.26
N LEU A 490 -4.97 -7.34 9.21
CA LEU A 490 -3.66 -7.60 8.62
C LEU A 490 -3.78 -7.57 7.09
N ASP A 491 -2.96 -6.75 6.43
CA ASP A 491 -2.84 -6.70 4.98
C ASP A 491 -1.66 -7.53 4.48
N VAL A 492 -1.87 -8.27 3.40
CA VAL A 492 -0.95 -9.29 2.90
C VAL A 492 -0.86 -9.22 1.39
N HIS A 493 0.33 -8.93 0.87
CA HIS A 493 0.57 -8.87 -0.56
C HIS A 493 1.13 -10.21 -1.05
N GLN A 494 0.72 -10.68 -2.23
CA GLN A 494 1.07 -12.01 -2.72
C GLN A 494 1.39 -12.01 -4.21
N TYR A 495 2.65 -12.34 -4.51
CA TYR A 495 3.19 -12.49 -5.87
C TYR A 495 4.12 -13.70 -5.93
N LEU A 496 4.31 -14.30 -7.12
CA LEU A 496 5.32 -15.37 -7.33
C LEU A 496 6.59 -14.86 -8.02
N ILE A 497 6.49 -13.76 -8.76
CA ILE A 497 7.48 -13.32 -9.74
C ILE A 497 8.72 -12.66 -9.15
N PHE A 498 8.60 -11.99 -7.99
CA PHE A 498 9.73 -11.31 -7.38
C PHE A 498 10.70 -12.29 -6.70
N ASN A 499 10.22 -13.49 -6.33
CA ASN A 499 11.02 -14.53 -5.70
C ASN A 499 11.71 -15.42 -6.74
N GLU A 500 13.05 -15.45 -6.67
CA GLU A 500 13.99 -16.28 -7.43
C GLU A 500 13.65 -17.78 -7.54
N ASN A 501 12.77 -18.31 -6.69
CA ASN A 501 12.43 -19.73 -6.57
C ASN A 501 10.90 -19.98 -6.64
N GLN A 502 10.15 -19.01 -7.16
CA GLN A 502 8.70 -19.11 -7.43
C GLN A 502 8.34 -18.60 -8.84
N ILE A 503 9.10 -17.65 -9.39
CA ILE A 503 8.99 -17.21 -10.80
C ILE A 503 9.20 -18.38 -11.79
N ASP A 504 10.08 -19.32 -11.43
CA ASP A 504 10.47 -20.49 -12.21
C ASP A 504 9.59 -21.73 -11.98
N PHE A 505 8.46 -21.57 -11.27
CA PHE A 505 7.41 -22.60 -11.25
C PHE A 505 6.82 -22.78 -12.66
N SER A 506 6.49 -24.01 -13.05
CA SER A 506 5.69 -24.25 -14.25
C SER A 506 4.28 -23.65 -14.12
N HIS A 507 3.62 -23.37 -15.24
CA HIS A 507 2.26 -22.83 -15.27
C HIS A 507 1.28 -23.64 -14.39
N GLN A 508 1.31 -24.97 -14.50
CA GLN A 508 0.52 -25.85 -13.63
C GLN A 508 0.90 -25.66 -12.15
N ARG A 509 2.20 -25.55 -11.85
CA ARG A 509 2.70 -25.39 -10.48
C ARG A 509 2.32 -24.04 -9.86
N LYS A 510 2.21 -22.97 -10.66
CA LYS A 510 1.72 -21.65 -10.20
C LYS A 510 0.26 -21.75 -9.72
N VAL A 511 -0.63 -22.36 -10.51
CA VAL A 511 -2.04 -22.60 -10.13
C VAL A 511 -2.16 -23.55 -8.93
N GLN A 512 -1.41 -24.66 -8.90
CA GLN A 512 -1.36 -25.55 -7.73
C GLN A 512 -0.88 -24.84 -6.46
N TYR A 513 0.12 -23.96 -6.57
CA TYR A 513 0.63 -23.19 -5.43
C TYR A 513 -0.41 -22.18 -4.94
N ALA A 514 -1.17 -21.54 -5.84
CA ALA A 514 -2.29 -20.72 -5.44
C ALA A 514 -3.32 -21.53 -4.63
N CYS A 515 -3.81 -22.64 -5.20
CA CYS A 515 -4.84 -23.47 -4.58
C CYS A 515 -4.44 -24.12 -3.24
N SER A 516 -3.16 -24.45 -3.04
CA SER A 516 -2.69 -25.16 -1.83
C SER A 516 -1.87 -24.29 -0.89
N GLY A 517 -0.92 -23.52 -1.42
CA GLY A 517 0.02 -22.68 -0.67
C GLY A 517 -0.64 -21.43 -0.12
N TRP A 518 -1.36 -20.66 -0.95
CA TRP A 518 -2.07 -19.48 -0.48
C TRP A 518 -3.29 -19.83 0.38
N THR A 519 -4.02 -20.91 0.07
CA THR A 519 -5.04 -21.50 0.97
C THR A 519 -4.47 -21.78 2.37
N GLN A 520 -3.31 -22.44 2.44
CA GLN A 520 -2.66 -22.74 3.72
C GLN A 520 -2.17 -21.48 4.47
N GLN A 521 -1.75 -20.44 3.76
CA GLN A 521 -1.38 -19.15 4.35
C GLN A 521 -2.60 -18.42 4.91
N ALA A 522 -3.70 -18.36 4.16
CA ALA A 522 -4.96 -17.76 4.61
C ALA A 522 -5.49 -18.49 5.87
N ASP A 523 -5.59 -19.82 5.84
CA ASP A 523 -6.00 -20.64 6.99
C ASP A 523 -5.05 -20.54 8.20
N LEU A 524 -3.77 -20.24 7.97
CA LEU A 524 -2.81 -19.99 9.03
C LEU A 524 -3.06 -18.64 9.68
N SER A 525 -3.21 -17.59 8.87
CA SER A 525 -3.35 -16.23 9.34
C SER A 525 -4.69 -16.00 10.04
N MET A 526 -5.77 -16.60 9.50
CA MET A 526 -7.13 -16.49 10.00
C MET A 526 -7.41 -17.23 11.32
N ASP A 527 -6.54 -18.16 11.74
CA ASP A 527 -6.62 -18.79 13.06
C ASP A 527 -5.83 -17.99 14.10
N PRO A 528 -6.47 -17.33 15.10
CA PRO A 528 -5.77 -16.56 16.14
C PRO A 528 -4.83 -17.40 17.03
N ASN A 529 -4.90 -18.74 16.95
CA ASN A 529 -3.95 -19.64 17.60
C ASN A 529 -2.64 -19.81 16.81
N ARG A 530 -2.58 -19.32 15.56
CA ARG A 530 -1.47 -19.52 14.61
C ARG A 530 -0.98 -18.24 13.93
N GLY A 531 -1.88 -17.30 13.62
CA GLY A 531 -1.60 -15.98 13.05
C GLY A 531 -2.41 -14.88 13.74
N HIS A 532 -2.63 -13.76 13.04
CA HIS A 532 -3.29 -12.56 13.61
C HIS A 532 -4.80 -12.73 13.85
N GLY A 533 -5.49 -13.52 13.02
CA GLY A 533 -6.94 -13.48 12.87
C GLY A 533 -7.31 -12.69 11.60
N PRO A 534 -8.09 -11.59 11.67
CA PRO A 534 -8.54 -10.85 10.49
C PRO A 534 -7.42 -10.53 9.49
N THR A 535 -7.47 -11.15 8.32
CA THR A 535 -6.42 -11.06 7.29
C THR A 535 -7.06 -10.85 5.92
N VAL A 536 -6.50 -9.96 5.11
CA VAL A 536 -6.97 -9.67 3.75
C VAL A 536 -5.80 -9.58 2.78
N PHE A 537 -6.07 -9.81 1.49
CA PHE A 537 -5.04 -9.86 0.46
C PHE A 537 -5.15 -8.66 -0.49
N ALA A 538 -4.73 -7.46 -0.07
CA ALA A 538 -5.01 -6.23 -0.84
C ALA A 538 -4.11 -5.97 -2.04
N GLU A 539 -3.07 -6.77 -2.27
CA GLU A 539 -2.34 -6.74 -3.54
C GLU A 539 -1.96 -8.14 -4.04
N TRP A 540 -2.36 -8.40 -5.29
CA TRP A 540 -2.00 -9.57 -6.10
C TRP A 540 -2.29 -9.25 -7.57
N SER A 541 -1.71 -10.01 -8.51
CA SER A 541 -2.02 -9.87 -9.94
C SER A 541 -1.94 -11.21 -10.67
N GLN A 542 -2.22 -11.21 -11.97
CA GLN A 542 -2.02 -12.39 -12.83
C GLN A 542 -0.61 -12.51 -13.38
N ALA A 543 0.24 -11.49 -13.18
CA ALA A 543 1.59 -11.49 -13.72
C ALA A 543 2.37 -12.69 -13.18
N ASP A 544 2.73 -13.59 -14.08
CA ASP A 544 3.45 -14.82 -13.78
C ASP A 544 4.95 -14.74 -14.18
N THR A 545 5.34 -13.59 -14.76
CA THR A 545 6.70 -13.16 -15.09
C THR A 545 6.94 -11.73 -14.54
N ASP A 546 8.19 -11.32 -14.30
CA ASP A 546 8.52 -9.93 -13.93
C ASP A 546 8.84 -9.03 -15.16
N CYS A 547 8.27 -9.39 -16.31
CA CYS A 547 8.55 -8.80 -17.63
C CYS A 547 8.00 -7.39 -17.88
N ALA A 548 7.04 -6.92 -17.09
CA ALA A 548 6.39 -5.64 -17.34
C ALA A 548 7.40 -4.47 -17.24
N ARG A 549 7.40 -3.58 -18.23
CA ARG A 549 8.37 -2.48 -18.34
C ARG A 549 8.43 -1.66 -17.03
N PHE A 550 9.63 -1.50 -16.49
CA PHE A 550 9.92 -0.75 -15.26
C PHE A 550 9.31 -1.32 -13.96
N LEU A 551 8.73 -2.53 -13.98
CA LEU A 551 8.16 -3.18 -12.79
C LEU A 551 9.19 -3.38 -11.68
N THR A 552 10.38 -3.84 -12.05
CA THR A 552 11.52 -4.00 -11.14
C THR A 552 12.15 -2.67 -10.74
N GLY A 553 12.17 -1.69 -11.66
CA GLY A 553 12.69 -0.34 -11.48
C GLY A 553 12.97 0.35 -12.82
N VAL A 554 13.10 1.68 -12.83
CA VAL A 554 13.47 2.40 -14.06
C VAL A 554 14.96 2.22 -14.34
N GLY A 555 15.28 1.68 -15.52
CA GLY A 555 16.66 1.38 -15.93
C GLY A 555 17.18 0.01 -15.48
N TRP A 556 16.38 -0.76 -14.75
CA TRP A 556 16.68 -2.15 -14.38
C TRP A 556 15.96 -3.12 -15.33
N GLY A 557 16.55 -4.30 -15.55
CA GLY A 557 15.93 -5.40 -16.31
C GLY A 557 15.06 -6.30 -15.43
N ASN A 558 14.82 -7.52 -15.89
CA ASN A 558 13.90 -8.50 -15.27
C ASN A 558 14.62 -9.82 -14.92
N ARG A 559 14.08 -10.60 -13.98
CA ARG A 559 14.61 -11.92 -13.59
C ARG A 559 14.32 -12.96 -14.67
N TRP A 560 13.18 -12.86 -15.35
CA TRP A 560 12.75 -13.80 -16.40
C TRP A 560 13.84 -14.07 -17.45
N GLU A 561 14.35 -13.01 -18.06
CA GLU A 561 15.41 -12.99 -19.09
C GLU A 561 16.83 -12.91 -18.49
N GLY A 562 16.97 -12.78 -17.17
CA GLY A 562 18.27 -12.65 -16.50
C GLY A 562 18.96 -11.32 -16.75
N THR A 563 18.19 -10.23 -16.84
CA THR A 563 18.66 -8.86 -17.14
C THR A 563 18.55 -7.91 -15.94
N TYR A 564 18.06 -8.38 -14.79
CA TYR A 564 17.86 -7.58 -13.58
C TYR A 564 19.18 -7.22 -12.90
N ASP A 565 19.81 -6.12 -13.33
CA ASP A 565 20.88 -5.47 -12.56
C ASP A 565 20.35 -4.32 -11.71
N SER A 566 20.44 -4.45 -10.39
CA SER A 566 20.15 -3.41 -9.41
C SER A 566 21.37 -2.55 -9.04
N GLY A 567 22.56 -2.93 -9.50
CA GLY A 567 23.86 -2.38 -9.06
C GLY A 567 24.43 -3.04 -7.80
N ASP A 568 23.67 -3.88 -7.09
CA ASP A 568 24.15 -4.68 -5.94
C ASP A 568 24.18 -6.17 -6.32
N LYS A 569 25.40 -6.73 -6.44
CA LYS A 569 25.66 -8.16 -6.76
C LYS A 569 24.96 -9.16 -5.83
N SER A 570 24.49 -8.75 -4.66
CA SER A 570 23.72 -9.60 -3.73
C SER A 570 22.21 -9.63 -4.00
N THR A 571 21.72 -8.77 -4.90
CA THR A 571 20.30 -8.67 -5.30
C THR A 571 20.07 -8.73 -6.82
N SER A 572 21.07 -8.38 -7.66
CA SER A 572 21.00 -8.51 -9.11
C SER A 572 20.89 -9.98 -9.55
N VAL A 573 20.01 -10.26 -10.52
CA VAL A 573 19.76 -11.59 -11.08
C VAL A 573 20.11 -11.58 -12.57
N LEU A 574 21.36 -11.93 -12.86
CA LEU A 574 21.98 -11.89 -14.19
C LEU A 574 22.02 -13.25 -14.90
N THR A 575 21.07 -14.14 -14.56
CA THR A 575 20.83 -15.41 -15.24
C THR A 575 19.32 -15.65 -15.37
N PRO A 576 18.82 -16.19 -16.51
CA PRO A 576 17.39 -16.32 -16.76
C PRO A 576 16.65 -17.18 -15.73
N ARG A 577 15.46 -16.75 -15.33
CA ARG A 577 14.62 -17.39 -14.30
C ARG A 577 13.22 -17.75 -14.76
N CYS A 578 12.94 -17.80 -16.07
CA CYS A 578 11.86 -18.66 -16.52
C CYS A 578 12.17 -20.14 -16.20
N PRO A 579 11.16 -21.04 -16.16
CA PRO A 579 11.35 -22.47 -15.91
C PRO A 579 12.47 -23.18 -16.70
N ALA A 580 12.76 -22.77 -17.94
CA ALA A 580 13.86 -23.32 -18.74
C ALA A 580 15.26 -22.88 -18.25
N ARG A 581 15.34 -21.71 -17.59
CA ARG A 581 16.57 -21.11 -17.02
C ARG A 581 17.73 -20.93 -18.02
N ASP A 582 17.41 -20.72 -19.29
CA ASP A 582 18.37 -20.51 -20.38
C ASP A 582 17.97 -19.35 -21.31
N ALA A 583 18.68 -19.18 -22.43
CA ALA A 583 18.47 -18.09 -23.38
C ALA A 583 17.16 -18.18 -24.20
N SER A 584 16.31 -19.18 -23.97
CA SER A 584 14.94 -19.23 -24.53
C SER A 584 13.92 -18.42 -23.73
N CYS A 585 14.23 -18.06 -22.47
CA CYS A 585 13.41 -17.15 -21.68
C CYS A 585 13.33 -15.78 -22.37
N SER A 586 12.13 -15.35 -22.77
CA SER A 586 11.89 -14.02 -23.33
C SER A 586 10.61 -13.41 -22.80
N CYS A 587 10.60 -12.10 -22.64
CA CYS A 587 9.42 -11.33 -22.27
C CYS A 587 8.52 -10.97 -23.45
N ALA A 588 8.82 -11.42 -24.67
CA ALA A 588 8.17 -10.96 -25.89
C ALA A 588 6.68 -11.31 -26.00
N ALA A 589 6.24 -12.49 -25.54
CA ALA A 589 4.85 -12.91 -25.62
C ALA A 589 4.03 -12.53 -24.37
N ALA A 590 4.65 -12.58 -23.18
CA ALA A 590 4.11 -11.97 -21.95
C ALA A 590 3.84 -10.45 -22.06
N ASN A 591 4.65 -9.70 -22.83
CA ASN A 591 4.45 -8.25 -23.08
C ASN A 591 3.62 -7.93 -24.34
N GLU A 592 2.79 -8.85 -24.85
CA GLU A 592 1.79 -8.50 -25.86
C GLU A 592 0.82 -7.44 -25.29
N ALA A 593 0.84 -6.25 -25.88
CA ALA A 593 0.12 -5.05 -25.42
C ALA A 593 -1.41 -5.20 -25.45
N ASP A 594 -1.95 -6.09 -26.31
CA ASP A 594 -3.36 -6.47 -26.32
C ASP A 594 -3.51 -7.92 -25.88
N ALA A 595 -3.77 -8.13 -24.59
CA ALA A 595 -3.89 -9.47 -24.01
C ALA A 595 -4.97 -10.36 -24.65
N SER A 596 -5.91 -9.82 -25.45
CA SER A 596 -6.83 -10.65 -26.24
C SER A 596 -6.12 -11.44 -27.36
N ARG A 597 -4.94 -10.98 -27.80
CA ARG A 597 -4.09 -11.64 -28.81
C ARG A 597 -3.10 -12.65 -28.24
N MET A 598 -2.87 -12.67 -26.93
CA MET A 598 -2.05 -13.70 -26.27
C MET A 598 -2.59 -15.11 -26.59
N ALA A 599 -1.72 -16.12 -26.61
CA ALA A 599 -2.10 -17.48 -27.00
C ALA A 599 -3.23 -18.04 -26.13
N ALA A 600 -4.20 -18.71 -26.75
CA ALA A 600 -5.38 -19.26 -26.07
C ALA A 600 -5.06 -20.11 -24.80
N PRO A 601 -4.07 -21.04 -24.79
CA PRO A 601 -3.75 -21.79 -23.58
C PRO A 601 -3.10 -20.91 -22.49
N TYR A 602 -2.32 -19.87 -22.84
CA TYR A 602 -1.79 -18.90 -21.86
C TYR A 602 -2.93 -18.10 -21.23
N ARG A 603 -3.88 -17.61 -22.03
CA ARG A 603 -5.08 -16.93 -21.51
C ARG A 603 -5.90 -17.83 -20.57
N ARG A 604 -6.03 -19.12 -20.89
CA ARG A 604 -6.71 -20.09 -20.02
C ARG A 604 -5.94 -20.38 -18.72
N PHE A 605 -4.61 -20.44 -18.78
CA PHE A 605 -3.76 -20.49 -17.58
C PHE A 605 -3.99 -19.26 -16.69
N LEU A 606 -3.94 -18.05 -17.24
CA LEU A 606 -4.10 -16.80 -16.50
C LEU A 606 -5.48 -16.72 -15.80
N GLN A 607 -6.54 -17.15 -16.48
CA GLN A 607 -7.88 -17.27 -15.88
C GLN A 607 -7.87 -18.22 -14.67
N LEU A 608 -7.33 -19.44 -14.84
CA LEU A 608 -7.27 -20.42 -13.75
C LEU A 608 -6.39 -19.95 -12.58
N PHE A 609 -5.28 -19.27 -12.87
CA PHE A 609 -4.38 -18.71 -11.86
C PHE A 609 -5.06 -17.59 -11.06
N ALA A 610 -5.89 -16.76 -11.71
CA ALA A 610 -6.68 -15.73 -11.05
C ALA A 610 -7.82 -16.30 -10.21
N GLU A 611 -8.56 -17.26 -10.74
CA GLU A 611 -9.69 -17.87 -10.03
C GLU A 611 -9.21 -18.72 -8.84
N ALA A 612 -8.04 -19.37 -8.96
CA ALA A 612 -7.34 -20.01 -7.85
C ALA A 612 -6.88 -19.01 -6.77
N GLN A 613 -6.32 -17.86 -7.17
CA GLN A 613 -5.97 -16.77 -6.24
C GLN A 613 -7.19 -16.27 -5.47
N MET A 614 -8.25 -15.90 -6.19
CA MET A 614 -9.51 -15.46 -5.58
C MET A 614 -10.11 -16.51 -4.65
N HIS A 615 -10.07 -17.81 -5.00
CA HIS A 615 -10.54 -18.89 -4.12
C HIS A 615 -9.75 -18.92 -2.80
N SER A 616 -8.43 -18.88 -2.87
CA SER A 616 -7.55 -18.94 -1.70
C SER A 616 -7.65 -17.69 -0.82
N PHE A 617 -7.77 -16.50 -1.42
CA PHE A 617 -7.86 -15.23 -0.70
C PHE A 617 -9.25 -14.98 -0.08
N GLU A 618 -10.32 -15.53 -0.64
CA GLU A 618 -11.66 -15.57 -0.01
C GLU A 618 -11.73 -16.44 1.25
N ARG A 619 -10.68 -17.20 1.58
CA ARG A 619 -10.54 -17.84 2.91
C ARG A 619 -10.12 -16.85 4.00
N GLY A 620 -9.55 -15.71 3.60
CA GLY A 620 -9.38 -14.51 4.42
C GLY A 620 -10.66 -13.68 4.46
N TRP A 621 -10.52 -12.37 4.60
CA TRP A 621 -11.62 -11.40 4.55
C TRP A 621 -11.87 -10.84 3.13
N GLY A 622 -11.17 -11.34 2.11
CA GLY A 622 -11.28 -10.88 0.73
C GLY A 622 -9.93 -10.52 0.11
N TRP A 623 -10.00 -9.78 -0.99
CA TRP A 623 -8.85 -9.42 -1.82
C TRP A 623 -9.05 -8.11 -2.58
N TRP A 624 -7.94 -7.45 -2.92
CA TRP A 624 -7.90 -6.38 -3.92
C TRP A 624 -6.85 -6.67 -4.99
N TYR A 625 -7.21 -6.52 -6.26
CA TYR A 625 -6.30 -6.73 -7.39
C TYR A 625 -5.39 -5.51 -7.65
N TRP A 626 -4.11 -5.72 -7.93
CA TRP A 626 -3.16 -4.67 -8.35
C TRP A 626 -2.98 -4.69 -9.88
N THR A 627 -3.48 -3.72 -10.64
CA THR A 627 -4.30 -2.53 -10.34
C THR A 627 -5.51 -2.50 -11.30
N TRP A 628 -6.40 -1.49 -11.23
CA TRP A 628 -7.51 -1.39 -12.19
C TRP A 628 -7.03 -1.28 -13.63
N LYS A 629 -6.04 -0.42 -13.91
CA LYS A 629 -5.46 -0.29 -15.24
C LYS A 629 -4.02 0.22 -15.23
N THR A 630 -3.31 -0.06 -16.32
CA THR A 630 -1.96 0.40 -16.64
C THR A 630 -1.93 0.91 -18.08
N GLU A 631 -0.95 1.74 -18.46
CA GLU A 631 -0.79 2.17 -19.84
C GLU A 631 -0.37 1.03 -20.80
N SER A 632 0.46 0.09 -20.33
CA SER A 632 1.09 -0.91 -21.20
C SER A 632 1.55 -2.20 -20.49
N ALA A 633 0.89 -2.59 -19.40
CA ALA A 633 1.23 -3.80 -18.63
C ALA A 633 -0.05 -4.61 -18.35
N PRO A 634 -0.60 -5.35 -19.34
CA PRO A 634 -1.97 -5.86 -19.26
C PRO A 634 -2.17 -6.93 -18.17
N LEU A 635 -1.15 -7.72 -17.82
CA LEU A 635 -1.19 -8.67 -16.70
C LEU A 635 -1.34 -8.00 -15.31
N TRP A 636 -1.19 -6.67 -15.25
CA TRP A 636 -1.37 -5.81 -14.08
C TRP A 636 -2.61 -4.91 -14.18
N SER A 637 -3.48 -5.14 -15.16
CA SER A 637 -4.62 -4.28 -15.48
C SER A 637 -5.90 -5.08 -15.46
N TYR A 638 -6.73 -4.89 -14.42
CA TYR A 638 -8.03 -5.56 -14.31
C TYR A 638 -8.94 -5.26 -15.53
N GLU A 639 -8.91 -4.01 -16.01
CA GLU A 639 -9.61 -3.55 -17.21
C GLU A 639 -9.12 -4.22 -18.51
N ALA A 640 -7.83 -4.53 -18.63
CA ALA A 640 -7.31 -5.32 -19.76
C ALA A 640 -7.66 -6.81 -19.59
N GLY A 641 -7.55 -7.34 -18.37
CA GLY A 641 -7.79 -8.76 -18.08
C GLY A 641 -9.25 -9.18 -18.30
N LEU A 642 -10.21 -8.31 -17.94
CA LEU A 642 -11.62 -8.48 -18.26
C LEU A 642 -11.86 -8.52 -19.78
N ARG A 643 -11.26 -7.59 -20.54
CA ARG A 643 -11.41 -7.52 -22.00
C ARG A 643 -10.77 -8.69 -22.74
N ALA A 644 -9.69 -9.24 -22.21
CA ALA A 644 -8.99 -10.40 -22.77
C ALA A 644 -9.60 -11.77 -22.38
N GLY A 645 -10.56 -11.78 -21.45
CA GLY A 645 -11.15 -13.02 -20.91
C GLY A 645 -10.20 -13.81 -20.00
N ILE A 646 -9.19 -13.16 -19.44
CA ILE A 646 -8.26 -13.75 -18.46
C ILE A 646 -8.70 -13.48 -17.01
N LEU A 647 -9.71 -12.64 -16.78
CA LEU A 647 -10.41 -12.50 -15.49
C LEU A 647 -11.84 -13.06 -15.58
N PRO A 648 -12.42 -13.55 -14.46
CA PRO A 648 -13.86 -13.82 -14.40
C PRO A 648 -14.65 -12.55 -14.72
N ARG A 649 -15.68 -12.66 -15.56
CA ARG A 649 -16.51 -11.53 -16.04
C ARG A 649 -17.21 -10.76 -14.92
N LEU A 650 -17.42 -11.41 -13.77
CA LEU A 650 -17.96 -10.81 -12.55
C LEU A 650 -17.11 -11.30 -11.38
N ALA A 651 -16.56 -10.40 -10.56
CA ALA A 651 -15.64 -10.76 -9.47
C ALA A 651 -16.20 -11.81 -8.49
N TYR A 652 -17.52 -11.84 -8.29
CA TYR A 652 -18.22 -12.80 -7.44
C TYR A 652 -18.60 -14.13 -8.12
N ARG A 653 -18.25 -14.35 -9.39
CA ARG A 653 -18.61 -15.54 -10.18
C ARG A 653 -17.41 -16.04 -11.01
N ARG A 654 -16.75 -17.07 -10.50
CA ARG A 654 -15.64 -17.80 -11.15
C ARG A 654 -16.15 -19.02 -11.90
N ASP A 655 -15.42 -19.44 -12.93
CA ASP A 655 -15.61 -20.72 -13.62
C ASP A 655 -14.80 -21.86 -12.95
N PHE A 656 -13.61 -21.56 -12.41
CA PHE A 656 -12.75 -22.51 -11.68
C PHE A 656 -12.80 -22.33 -10.16
N ASN A 657 -12.58 -23.44 -9.45
CA ASN A 657 -12.29 -23.50 -8.02
C ASN A 657 -11.21 -24.56 -7.73
N CYS A 658 -10.57 -24.46 -6.57
CA CYS A 658 -9.49 -25.36 -6.15
C CYS A 658 -9.96 -26.75 -5.67
N ASP A 659 -11.22 -27.09 -5.93
CA ASP A 659 -11.81 -28.41 -5.67
C ASP A 659 -11.67 -29.33 -6.91
N SER A 660 -11.13 -28.81 -8.02
CA SER A 660 -10.92 -29.50 -9.31
C SER A 660 -9.43 -29.70 -9.62
N ASP A 661 -9.09 -30.70 -10.43
CA ASP A 661 -7.73 -30.93 -10.90
C ASP A 661 -7.21 -29.76 -11.75
N VAL A 662 -5.90 -29.47 -11.63
CA VAL A 662 -5.23 -28.40 -12.38
C VAL A 662 -4.66 -28.96 -13.69
N PRO A 663 -5.04 -28.42 -14.87
CA PRO A 663 -4.52 -28.88 -16.17
C PRO A 663 -2.99 -28.86 -16.26
N ASP A 664 -2.43 -29.79 -17.04
CA ASP A 664 -1.03 -29.72 -17.46
C ASP A 664 -0.94 -28.85 -18.71
N PHE A 665 -0.77 -27.54 -18.50
CA PHE A 665 -0.73 -26.59 -19.61
C PHE A 665 0.41 -26.86 -20.61
N ALA A 666 1.50 -27.50 -20.18
CA ALA A 666 2.59 -27.88 -21.08
C ALA A 666 2.18 -29.06 -22.00
N HIS A 667 1.37 -30.00 -21.48
CA HIS A 667 0.70 -31.00 -22.31
C HIS A 667 -0.31 -30.37 -23.28
N ASP A 668 -1.05 -29.35 -22.84
CA ASP A 668 -1.98 -28.56 -23.67
C ASP A 668 -1.27 -27.58 -24.63
N GLY A 669 0.07 -27.63 -24.73
CA GLY A 669 0.86 -26.89 -25.73
C GLY A 669 1.26 -25.45 -25.35
N LEU A 670 1.19 -25.08 -24.07
CA LEU A 670 1.77 -23.82 -23.55
C LEU A 670 3.26 -24.02 -23.23
N PRO A 671 4.19 -23.33 -23.91
CA PRO A 671 5.61 -23.36 -23.54
C PRO A 671 5.82 -22.74 -22.16
N GLU A 672 6.65 -23.37 -21.33
CA GLU A 672 7.02 -22.85 -20.00
C GLU A 672 7.96 -21.62 -20.06
N THR A 673 8.09 -20.96 -21.21
CA THR A 673 8.99 -19.84 -21.51
C THR A 673 8.28 -18.61 -22.12
N TYR A 674 6.95 -18.57 -22.00
CA TYR A 674 6.05 -17.59 -22.63
C TYR A 674 6.22 -16.14 -22.12
#